data_AF-A0A8K0THK5-F1
#
_entry.id   AF-A0A8K0THK5-F1
#
_cell.length_a   1.000
_cell.length_b   1.000
_cell.length_c   1.000
_cell.angle_alpha   90.00
_cell.angle_beta   90.00
_cell.angle_gamma   90.00
#
_symmetry.space_group_name_H-M   'P 1'
#
loop_
_entity.id
_entity.type
_entity.pdbx_description
1 polymer ?
#
loop_
_entity_poly.entity_id
_entity_poly.type
_entity_poly.pdbx_seq_one_letter_code
_entity_poly.pdbx_strand_id
1 'polypeptide(L)'
;MCLCDAVARLSQSFDPDVAAALAPDLSRHLSAIRALLSRSKPLSRDVGYQVVPSNQRTAKVLSARPSDPKALARLSYRCRDGPTAFWDATSPDGSEAVVPSELRRRVVCVIVDLRSSLGLDSKDWVPPGLEHLVRGQKTSELRYAGKKYIKMARKLGGVGSLLWLPLDVPSSTYERYLNIDDEEAFQHLRSLGPGDQNLDSIVQELITSQFGDIPPPVTKYDLLGEYSDFFPRPDRILLLLAALGQSVVPVDLLKSTRQTQRRWGADGEIKSIAALDFGMPLEIVDALGDDASLERVGVLPYITESTLDDGTTVWSLDGQLAASIMDSLSTQTRETIDAIVLRLICFACPALYEGRVNWPRDKKKAIWALLDRATDGPKIAASQKCQTIDALLFFAERDFFTIRRAATSRARTVLQRTMPFYYHASVALFESIMLRLEGNFDQSTAKARGFLDNGPDPGAMTRCDNALRGRLHVSWIENKVHRYDPDVAAVMYDWEGILPLSTFEIEVTRRLQGTAAKYFHSVGDLVMAQASLEQHLSLVATQPIRENTRLLITTKLAEIHCELRDHEKSHELIAAELAADGAEARGTTRPFRRLSMASVEVDLGRGRFDDAEATLRRLADVEPPELDDLNDQVLHMRRLMLDARAAHERLRFADALRLWSLTLERMGELSIFAARHPWTAVVAHVSMAHASLALGDLAGAREAWARGAEVSRTERCEYVIPTLATVWVPRIVADVLASQSWPFRMMLPGGRPDVTWS
;
A
#
# COMPACT_ATOMS: atom_id res chain seq x y z
N MET A 1 66.88 -27.94 18.02
CA MET A 1 65.53 -27.43 17.67
C MET A 1 64.99 -26.74 18.92
N CYS A 2 64.61 -25.47 18.85
CA CYS A 2 64.11 -24.73 20.02
C CYS A 2 62.72 -25.26 20.43
N LEU A 3 62.42 -25.32 21.74
CA LEU A 3 61.15 -25.82 22.26
C LEU A 3 59.95 -25.06 21.64
N CYS A 4 60.11 -23.76 21.43
CA CYS A 4 59.09 -22.90 20.81
C CYS A 4 58.85 -23.26 19.34
N ASP A 5 59.89 -23.62 18.58
CA ASP A 5 59.77 -24.04 17.16
C ASP A 5 59.13 -25.43 17.01
N ALA A 6 59.26 -26.28 18.03
CA ALA A 6 58.65 -27.59 18.06
C ALA A 6 57.16 -27.50 18.43
N VAL A 7 56.81 -26.64 19.39
CA VAL A 7 55.42 -26.34 19.77
C VAL A 7 54.67 -25.60 18.65
N ALA A 8 55.32 -24.65 17.96
CA ALA A 8 54.72 -23.94 16.83
C ALA A 8 54.37 -24.90 15.67
N ARG A 9 55.23 -25.90 15.39
CA ARG A 9 54.94 -26.93 14.39
C ARG A 9 53.80 -27.86 14.79
N LEU A 10 53.74 -28.28 16.06
CA LEU A 10 52.63 -29.07 16.58
C LEU A 10 51.28 -28.33 16.52
N SER A 11 51.29 -26.99 16.61
CA SER A 11 50.07 -26.18 16.45
C SER A 11 49.57 -26.11 15.00
N GLN A 12 50.44 -26.36 14.02
CA GLN A 12 50.11 -26.36 12.59
C GLN A 12 49.79 -27.76 12.08
N SER A 13 50.46 -28.80 12.58
CA SER A 13 50.15 -30.21 12.30
C SER A 13 50.43 -31.06 13.53
N PHE A 14 49.37 -31.58 14.15
CA PHE A 14 49.48 -32.34 15.39
C PHE A 14 50.07 -33.74 15.14
N ASP A 15 51.20 -34.03 15.79
CA ASP A 15 51.86 -35.33 15.79
C ASP A 15 51.95 -35.84 17.24
N PRO A 16 51.26 -36.95 17.58
CA PRO A 16 51.18 -37.45 18.95
C PRO A 16 52.51 -37.99 19.49
N ASP A 17 53.40 -38.52 18.64
CA ASP A 17 54.69 -39.07 19.06
C ASP A 17 55.68 -37.94 19.37
N VAL A 18 55.65 -36.87 18.57
CA VAL A 18 56.44 -35.65 18.81
C VAL A 18 55.93 -34.90 20.05
N ALA A 19 54.61 -34.85 20.27
CA ALA A 19 54.02 -34.26 21.47
C ALA A 19 54.38 -35.04 22.74
N ALA A 20 54.37 -36.38 22.70
CA ALA A 20 54.78 -37.23 23.81
C ALA A 20 56.28 -37.08 24.12
N ALA A 21 57.13 -36.96 23.09
CA ALA A 21 58.57 -36.75 23.24
C ALA A 21 58.95 -35.39 23.85
N LEU A 22 58.11 -34.35 23.70
CA LEU A 22 58.32 -33.01 24.25
C LEU A 22 57.83 -32.86 25.70
N ALA A 23 56.95 -33.73 26.18
CA ALA A 23 56.37 -33.67 27.52
C ALA A 23 57.40 -33.69 28.67
N PRO A 24 58.50 -34.48 28.62
CA PRO A 24 59.53 -34.48 29.66
C PRO A 24 60.29 -33.16 29.72
N ASP A 25 60.57 -32.53 28.58
CA ASP A 25 61.34 -31.29 28.49
C ASP A 25 60.51 -30.06 28.89
N LEU A 26 59.23 -30.03 28.52
CA LEU A 26 58.24 -29.09 29.04
C LEU A 26 58.08 -29.22 30.56
N SER A 27 58.01 -30.45 31.07
CA SER A 27 57.92 -30.72 32.51
C SER A 27 59.19 -30.28 33.25
N ARG A 28 60.36 -30.43 32.63
CA ARG A 28 61.65 -29.95 33.17
C ARG A 28 61.72 -28.43 33.19
N HIS A 29 61.25 -27.77 32.14
CA HIS A 29 61.20 -26.31 32.05
C HIS A 29 60.22 -25.72 33.08
N LEU A 30 59.04 -26.33 33.21
CA LEU A 30 58.06 -26.00 34.25
C LEU A 30 58.62 -26.24 35.66
N SER A 31 59.40 -27.31 35.86
CA SER A 31 60.05 -27.58 37.15
C SER A 31 61.16 -26.57 37.47
N ALA A 32 61.92 -26.12 36.47
CA ALA A 32 62.92 -25.06 36.63
C ALA A 32 62.28 -23.70 36.95
N ILE A 33 61.16 -23.36 36.30
CA ILE A 33 60.36 -22.18 36.62
C ILE A 33 59.78 -22.29 38.04
N ARG A 34 59.25 -23.46 38.43
CA ARG A 34 58.79 -23.74 39.81
C ARG A 34 59.91 -23.60 40.84
N ALA A 35 61.13 -24.03 40.54
CA ALA A 35 62.30 -23.92 41.42
C ALA A 35 62.82 -22.48 41.55
N LEU A 36 62.73 -21.68 40.48
CA LEU A 36 63.02 -20.24 40.52
C LEU A 36 61.97 -19.49 41.36
N LEU A 37 60.71 -19.86 41.23
CA LEU A 37 59.59 -19.23 41.95
C LEU A 37 59.50 -19.67 43.42
N SER A 38 59.90 -20.90 43.76
CA SER A 38 59.94 -21.40 45.15
C SER A 38 60.97 -20.72 46.04
N ARG A 39 61.92 -19.97 45.45
CA ARG A 39 62.86 -19.11 46.18
C ARG A 39 62.23 -17.79 46.64
N SER A 40 61.01 -17.48 46.22
CA SER A 40 60.24 -16.33 46.69
C SER A 40 59.21 -16.77 47.74
N LYS A 41 59.46 -16.42 49.01
CA LYS A 41 58.62 -16.79 50.16
C LYS A 41 57.13 -16.37 50.14
N PRO A 42 56.63 -15.38 49.37
CA PRO A 42 55.21 -15.02 49.45
C PRO A 42 54.27 -15.84 48.57
N LEU A 43 54.77 -16.79 47.74
CA LEU A 43 53.97 -17.47 46.71
C LEU A 43 53.74 -18.98 46.95
N SER A 44 54.05 -19.51 48.15
CA SER A 44 54.03 -20.96 48.40
C SER A 44 52.73 -21.54 48.98
N ARG A 45 51.55 -20.97 48.70
CA ARG A 45 50.29 -21.60 49.11
C ARG A 45 49.54 -22.17 47.90
N ASP A 46 49.18 -23.44 48.04
CA ASP A 46 48.47 -24.28 47.08
C ASP A 46 47.27 -23.56 46.45
N VAL A 47 47.39 -23.19 45.19
CA VAL A 47 46.25 -22.82 44.34
C VAL A 47 46.54 -23.36 42.93
N GLY A 48 45.58 -24.08 42.35
CA GLY A 48 45.63 -24.49 40.95
C GLY A 48 45.54 -23.27 40.02
N TYR A 49 46.43 -23.19 39.03
CA TYR A 49 46.52 -22.02 38.16
C TYR A 49 45.71 -22.21 36.86
N GLN A 50 44.87 -21.23 36.54
CA GLN A 50 44.18 -21.04 35.26
C GLN A 50 44.81 -19.84 34.54
N VAL A 51 45.15 -19.98 33.25
CA VAL A 51 45.70 -18.89 32.44
C VAL A 51 44.56 -17.97 32.01
N VAL A 52 44.65 -16.67 32.32
CA VAL A 52 43.67 -15.65 31.94
C VAL A 52 44.40 -14.47 31.31
N PRO A 53 44.01 -14.00 30.11
CA PRO A 53 44.64 -12.86 29.46
C PRO A 53 44.34 -11.58 30.26
N SER A 54 45.35 -10.72 30.42
CA SER A 54 45.25 -9.46 31.16
C SER A 54 45.37 -8.26 30.22
N ASN A 55 44.55 -7.25 30.42
CA ASN A 55 44.71 -5.95 29.76
C ASN A 55 45.95 -5.25 30.37
N GLN A 56 46.97 -5.00 29.55
CA GLN A 56 48.26 -4.47 29.98
C GLN A 56 48.18 -3.07 30.62
N ARG A 57 47.06 -2.35 30.46
CA ARG A 57 46.91 -0.97 30.93
C ARG A 57 46.33 -0.84 32.35
N THR A 58 45.66 -1.87 32.88
CA THR A 58 44.94 -1.79 34.18
C THR A 58 45.32 -2.88 35.20
N ALA A 59 46.13 -3.88 34.81
CA ALA A 59 46.54 -5.00 35.67
C ALA A 59 45.39 -5.76 36.38
N LYS A 60 44.15 -5.61 35.92
CA LYS A 60 42.99 -6.34 36.44
C LYS A 60 42.75 -7.61 35.63
N VAL A 61 42.71 -8.74 36.33
CA VAL A 61 42.32 -10.03 35.78
C VAL A 61 40.81 -10.03 35.57
N LEU A 62 40.36 -10.12 34.31
CA LEU A 62 38.95 -10.34 33.98
C LEU A 62 38.75 -11.85 33.76
N SER A 63 38.72 -12.63 34.84
CA SER A 63 38.28 -14.03 34.78
C SER A 63 36.77 -14.05 35.02
N ALA A 64 35.98 -13.76 33.99
CA ALA A 64 34.54 -13.97 34.05
C ALA A 64 34.23 -15.31 33.39
N ARG A 65 33.53 -16.20 34.10
CA ARG A 65 33.09 -17.48 33.52
C ARG A 65 31.80 -17.29 32.75
N PRO A 66 31.58 -18.03 31.65
CA PRO A 66 30.29 -18.05 31.00
C PRO A 66 29.23 -18.58 31.97
N SER A 67 28.02 -18.03 31.87
CA SER A 67 26.88 -18.50 32.67
C SER A 67 26.56 -19.96 32.34
N ASP A 68 26.24 -20.77 33.36
CA ASP A 68 25.88 -22.19 33.17
C ASP A 68 24.65 -22.30 32.24
N PRO A 69 24.77 -22.91 31.05
CA PRO A 69 23.65 -23.05 30.13
C PRO A 69 22.46 -23.79 30.75
N LYS A 70 22.72 -24.72 31.69
CA LYS A 70 21.65 -25.42 32.42
C LYS A 70 20.94 -24.50 33.41
N ALA A 71 21.63 -23.54 34.01
CA ALA A 71 21.02 -22.55 34.88
C ALA A 71 20.11 -21.59 34.09
N LEU A 72 20.54 -21.14 32.91
CA LEU A 72 19.74 -20.30 32.02
C LEU A 72 18.52 -21.04 31.46
N ALA A 73 18.68 -22.32 31.09
CA ALA A 73 17.56 -23.17 30.65
C ALA A 73 16.53 -23.40 31.77
N ARG A 74 16.99 -23.65 33.01
CA ARG A 74 16.11 -23.76 34.19
C ARG A 74 15.37 -22.46 34.47
N LEU A 75 16.05 -21.33 34.34
CA LEU A 75 15.44 -20.01 34.53
C LEU A 75 14.38 -19.71 33.46
N SER A 76 14.67 -20.06 32.21
CA SER A 76 13.71 -19.95 31.10
C SER A 76 12.50 -20.86 31.29
N TYR A 77 12.72 -22.10 31.76
CA TYR A 77 11.64 -23.02 32.10
C TYR A 77 10.76 -22.48 33.24
N ARG A 78 11.37 -21.97 34.30
CA ARG A 78 10.66 -21.40 35.45
C ARG A 78 9.80 -20.19 35.08
N CYS A 79 10.29 -19.34 34.18
CA CYS A 79 9.56 -18.16 33.74
C CYS A 79 8.52 -18.45 32.65
N ARG A 80 8.36 -19.72 32.21
CA ARG A 80 7.44 -20.09 31.12
C ARG A 80 5.99 -19.73 31.43
N ASP A 81 5.56 -19.93 32.67
CA ASP A 81 4.17 -19.75 33.10
C ASP A 81 3.90 -18.36 33.71
N GLY A 82 4.90 -17.46 33.70
CA GLY A 82 4.74 -16.06 34.11
C GLY A 82 5.93 -15.47 34.86
N PRO A 83 5.96 -14.13 35.02
CA PRO A 83 7.08 -13.38 35.58
C PRO A 83 7.21 -13.51 37.11
N THR A 84 6.16 -13.95 37.83
CA THR A 84 6.13 -14.05 39.30
C THR A 84 7.18 -15.02 39.85
N ALA A 85 7.34 -16.17 39.20
CA ALA A 85 8.28 -17.21 39.61
C ALA A 85 9.75 -16.78 39.58
N PHE A 86 10.08 -15.69 38.87
CA PHE A 86 11.42 -15.10 38.88
C PHE A 86 11.67 -14.29 40.15
N TRP A 87 10.65 -13.62 40.69
CA TRP A 87 10.76 -12.72 41.84
C TRP A 87 10.74 -13.48 43.16
N ASP A 88 10.06 -14.62 43.21
CA ASP A 88 9.88 -15.43 44.42
C ASP A 88 11.20 -15.98 44.98
N ALA A 89 11.35 -15.88 46.30
CA ALA A 89 12.55 -16.34 47.02
C ALA A 89 12.48 -17.82 47.44
N THR A 90 11.34 -18.48 47.28
CA THR A 90 11.04 -19.81 47.82
C THR A 90 10.44 -20.71 46.75
N SER A 91 11.09 -21.84 46.46
CA SER A 91 10.49 -22.91 45.65
C SER A 91 9.39 -23.60 46.47
N PRO A 92 8.20 -23.87 45.90
CA PRO A 92 7.12 -24.60 46.57
C PRO A 92 7.56 -25.97 47.12
N ASP A 93 8.57 -26.59 46.49
CA ASP A 93 8.97 -27.98 46.76
C ASP A 93 10.37 -28.11 47.39
N GLY A 94 11.03 -27.00 47.75
CA GLY A 94 12.34 -27.03 48.42
C GLY A 94 13.50 -27.66 47.63
N SER A 95 13.28 -28.10 46.38
CA SER A 95 14.23 -28.87 45.58
C SER A 95 14.83 -28.12 44.38
N GLU A 96 14.38 -26.90 44.05
CA GLU A 96 14.94 -26.12 42.95
C GLU A 96 15.80 -24.93 43.38
N ALA A 97 16.90 -24.69 42.64
CA ALA A 97 17.81 -23.56 42.85
C ALA A 97 17.08 -22.21 42.75
N VAL A 98 17.13 -21.43 43.83
CA VAL A 98 16.55 -20.07 43.93
C VAL A 98 17.23 -19.12 42.93
N VAL A 99 16.47 -18.21 42.31
CA VAL A 99 17.04 -17.19 41.42
C VAL A 99 18.00 -16.29 42.23
N PRO A 100 19.27 -16.12 41.81
CA PRO A 100 20.24 -15.31 42.54
C PRO A 100 19.73 -13.89 42.82
N SER A 101 19.90 -13.41 44.05
CA SER A 101 19.48 -12.06 44.45
C SER A 101 20.13 -10.96 43.61
N GLU A 102 21.40 -11.15 43.24
CA GLU A 102 22.12 -10.19 42.39
C GLU A 102 21.52 -10.10 40.99
N LEU A 103 21.04 -11.21 40.44
CA LEU A 103 20.39 -11.23 39.13
C LEU A 103 19.06 -10.46 39.18
N ARG A 104 18.24 -10.71 40.21
CA ARG A 104 17.00 -9.95 40.45
C ARG A 104 17.29 -8.47 40.63
N ARG A 105 18.33 -8.12 41.39
CA ARG A 105 18.75 -6.71 41.61
C ARG A 105 19.08 -6.00 40.31
N ARG A 106 19.79 -6.64 39.36
CA ARG A 106 20.11 -6.04 38.05
C ARG A 106 18.85 -5.62 37.29
N VAL A 107 17.85 -6.50 37.24
CA VAL A 107 16.57 -6.23 36.58
C VAL A 107 15.80 -5.12 37.33
N VAL A 108 15.80 -5.15 38.67
CA VAL A 108 15.20 -4.07 39.49
C VAL A 108 15.83 -2.71 39.19
N CYS A 109 17.17 -2.63 39.10
CA CYS A 109 17.84 -1.37 38.77
C CYS A 109 17.36 -0.81 37.42
N VAL A 110 17.18 -1.66 36.40
CA VAL A 110 16.63 -1.26 35.10
C VAL A 110 15.18 -0.75 35.24
N ILE A 111 14.33 -1.47 35.97
CA ILE A 111 12.94 -1.04 36.23
C ILE A 111 12.91 0.33 36.94
N VAL A 112 13.79 0.55 37.91
CA VAL A 112 13.90 1.83 38.64
C VAL A 112 14.29 2.96 37.69
N ASP A 113 15.25 2.77 36.78
CA ASP A 113 15.60 3.80 35.80
C ASP A 113 14.45 4.09 34.84
N LEU A 114 13.78 3.05 34.33
CA LEU A 114 12.60 3.19 33.45
C LEU A 114 11.44 3.92 34.14
N ARG A 115 11.09 3.56 35.38
CA ARG A 115 10.06 4.26 36.18
C ARG A 115 10.47 5.70 36.49
N SER A 116 11.76 5.97 36.68
CA SER A 116 12.24 7.34 36.89
C SER A 116 12.07 8.24 35.66
N SER A 117 12.02 7.66 34.46
CA SER A 117 11.79 8.38 33.20
C SER A 117 10.31 8.72 32.97
N LEU A 118 9.39 8.17 33.76
CA LEU A 118 7.94 8.43 33.68
C LEU A 118 7.49 9.64 34.53
N GLY A 119 8.41 10.45 35.04
CA GLY A 119 8.07 11.62 35.86
C GLY A 119 7.50 11.28 37.25
N LEU A 120 7.66 10.02 37.70
CA LEU A 120 7.23 9.56 39.02
C LEU A 120 8.08 10.18 40.14
N ASP A 121 7.48 10.34 41.33
CA ASP A 121 8.22 10.69 42.54
C ASP A 121 9.27 9.62 42.87
N SER A 122 10.39 10.04 43.47
CA SER A 122 11.50 9.13 43.78
C SER A 122 11.16 7.98 44.74
N LYS A 123 10.06 8.12 45.49
CA LYS A 123 9.49 7.07 46.35
C LYS A 123 8.79 5.95 45.57
N ASP A 124 8.31 6.25 44.35
CA ASP A 124 7.50 5.35 43.51
C ASP A 124 8.32 4.69 42.39
N TRP A 125 9.63 4.95 42.34
CA TRP A 125 10.54 4.34 41.37
C TRP A 125 10.75 2.84 41.62
N VAL A 126 10.68 2.40 42.88
CA VAL A 126 10.78 0.99 43.24
C VAL A 126 9.38 0.41 43.34
N PRO A 127 9.03 -0.63 42.58
CA PRO A 127 7.74 -1.29 42.70
C PRO A 127 7.53 -1.83 44.13
N PRO A 128 6.32 -1.72 44.71
CA PRO A 128 6.05 -2.13 46.11
C PRO A 128 6.45 -3.58 46.41
N GLY A 129 6.29 -4.50 45.45
CA GLY A 129 6.67 -5.91 45.60
C GLY A 129 8.17 -6.18 45.66
N LEU A 130 9.01 -5.22 45.24
CA LEU A 130 10.45 -5.40 45.05
C LEU A 130 11.33 -4.63 46.05
N GLU A 131 10.73 -3.88 46.99
CA GLU A 131 11.46 -3.08 47.98
C GLU A 131 12.46 -3.90 48.82
N HIS A 132 12.11 -5.16 49.10
CA HIS A 132 12.95 -6.07 49.87
C HIS A 132 14.29 -6.39 49.19
N LEU A 133 14.38 -6.28 47.86
CA LEU A 133 15.60 -6.57 47.08
C LEU A 133 16.62 -5.44 47.10
N VAL A 134 16.18 -4.22 47.42
CA VAL A 134 16.99 -3.00 47.34
C VAL A 134 17.07 -2.23 48.67
N ARG A 135 16.62 -2.86 49.75
CA ARG A 135 16.62 -2.29 51.10
C ARG A 135 18.01 -1.79 51.50
N GLY A 136 18.10 -0.51 51.86
CA GLY A 136 19.35 0.14 52.29
C GLY A 136 20.17 0.78 51.17
N GLN A 137 19.73 0.69 49.90
CA GLN A 137 20.37 1.40 48.77
C GLN A 137 19.65 2.72 48.47
N LYS A 138 20.39 3.73 48.00
CA LYS A 138 19.79 5.01 47.58
C LYS A 138 19.14 4.85 46.21
N THR A 139 17.93 5.37 46.04
CA THR A 139 17.20 5.31 44.75
C THR A 139 17.95 5.96 43.59
N SER A 140 18.76 6.99 43.86
CA SER A 140 19.65 7.60 42.86
C SER A 140 20.77 6.68 42.40
N GLU A 141 21.30 5.81 43.27
CA GLU A 141 22.32 4.81 42.92
C GLU A 141 21.72 3.68 42.08
N LEU A 142 20.50 3.23 42.43
CA LEU A 142 19.74 2.25 41.68
C LEU A 142 19.43 2.74 40.26
N ARG A 143 18.96 3.99 40.13
CA ARG A 143 18.72 4.65 38.84
C ARG A 143 19.99 4.70 37.99
N TYR A 144 21.11 5.13 38.58
CA TYR A 144 22.40 5.18 37.88
C TYR A 144 22.84 3.80 37.39
N ALA A 145 22.70 2.76 38.23
CA ALA A 145 22.98 1.38 37.87
C ALA A 145 22.06 0.90 36.74
N GLY A 146 20.77 1.20 36.80
CA GLY A 146 19.79 0.86 35.76
C GLY A 146 20.17 1.45 34.41
N LYS A 147 20.45 2.76 34.36
CA LYS A 147 20.93 3.44 33.16
C LYS A 147 22.19 2.79 32.58
N LYS A 148 23.08 2.32 33.46
CA LYS A 148 24.31 1.62 33.05
C LYS A 148 23.99 0.26 32.43
N TYR A 149 23.14 -0.54 33.07
CA TYR A 149 22.71 -1.83 32.56
C TYR A 149 21.95 -1.73 31.24
N ILE A 150 21.11 -0.71 31.06
CA ILE A 150 20.44 -0.44 29.78
C ILE A 150 21.46 -0.23 28.65
N LYS A 151 22.48 0.62 28.88
CA LYS A 151 23.55 0.86 27.90
C LYS A 151 24.35 -0.41 27.60
N MET A 152 24.65 -1.19 28.63
CA MET A 152 25.36 -2.46 28.46
C MET A 152 24.54 -3.44 27.62
N ALA A 153 23.25 -3.58 27.91
CA ALA A 153 22.37 -4.49 27.19
C ALA A 153 22.30 -4.17 25.69
N ARG A 154 22.10 -2.91 25.35
CA ARG A 154 22.12 -2.43 23.96
C ARG A 154 23.46 -2.72 23.26
N LYS A 155 24.59 -2.57 23.97
CA LYS A 155 25.93 -2.85 23.43
C LYS A 155 26.27 -4.34 23.30
N LEU A 156 25.61 -5.18 24.09
CA LEU A 156 25.73 -6.64 24.06
C LEU A 156 24.74 -7.31 23.10
N GLY A 157 23.88 -6.54 22.43
CA GLY A 157 22.99 -7.00 21.38
C GLY A 157 21.58 -7.40 21.84
N GLY A 158 21.19 -7.11 23.08
CA GLY A 158 19.83 -7.40 23.57
C GLY A 158 19.65 -7.29 25.08
N VAL A 159 18.40 -7.12 25.51
CA VAL A 159 18.02 -6.99 26.93
C VAL A 159 18.16 -8.30 27.71
N GLY A 160 18.13 -9.43 27.03
CA GLY A 160 18.40 -10.77 27.56
C GLY A 160 19.80 -10.91 28.17
N SER A 161 20.73 -10.03 27.81
CA SER A 161 22.06 -9.96 28.43
C SER A 161 22.05 -9.70 29.92
N LEU A 162 20.99 -9.08 30.44
CA LEU A 162 20.81 -8.91 31.88
C LEU A 162 20.79 -10.26 32.63
N LEU A 163 20.31 -11.34 31.98
CA LEU A 163 20.18 -12.66 32.57
C LEU A 163 21.46 -13.51 32.50
N TRP A 164 22.30 -13.31 31.48
CA TRP A 164 23.50 -14.12 31.28
C TRP A 164 24.81 -13.41 31.62
N LEU A 165 24.78 -12.12 31.94
CA LEU A 165 25.97 -11.41 32.44
C LEU A 165 26.56 -12.15 33.65
N PRO A 166 27.89 -12.40 33.67
CA PRO A 166 28.54 -13.18 34.72
C PRO A 166 28.20 -12.68 36.14
N LEU A 167 27.77 -13.59 37.02
CA LEU A 167 27.40 -13.29 38.40
C LEU A 167 28.59 -13.33 39.37
N ASP A 168 29.72 -13.91 38.96
CA ASP A 168 31.01 -13.91 39.67
C ASP A 168 31.71 -12.55 39.63
N VAL A 169 31.31 -11.68 38.70
CA VAL A 169 31.76 -10.29 38.64
C VAL A 169 30.88 -9.42 39.56
N PRO A 170 31.48 -8.71 40.55
CA PRO A 170 30.73 -7.83 41.44
C PRO A 170 29.94 -6.76 40.67
N SER A 171 28.70 -6.47 41.08
CA SER A 171 27.87 -5.44 40.43
C SER A 171 28.53 -4.07 40.39
N SER A 172 29.28 -3.70 41.43
CA SER A 172 30.06 -2.46 41.44
C SER A 172 31.02 -2.34 40.25
N THR A 173 31.54 -3.47 39.73
CA THR A 173 32.39 -3.52 38.53
C THR A 173 31.63 -3.08 37.30
N TYR A 174 30.44 -3.63 37.06
CA TYR A 174 29.60 -3.23 35.93
C TYR A 174 29.10 -1.79 36.08
N GLU A 175 28.66 -1.43 37.28
CA GLU A 175 28.00 -0.15 37.55
C GLU A 175 28.99 1.02 37.52
N ARG A 176 30.18 0.88 38.13
CA ARG A 176 31.12 2.00 38.35
C ARG A 176 32.37 1.94 37.49
N TYR A 177 32.85 0.75 37.13
CA TYR A 177 34.21 0.58 36.60
C TYR A 177 34.26 0.15 35.12
N LEU A 178 33.25 -0.55 34.61
CA LEU A 178 33.19 -0.92 33.21
C LEU A 178 32.90 0.33 32.37
N ASN A 179 33.85 0.78 31.56
CA ASN A 179 33.60 1.88 30.63
C ASN A 179 32.72 1.38 29.48
N ILE A 180 31.69 2.14 29.10
CA ILE A 180 30.83 1.75 27.97
C ILE A 180 31.65 1.71 26.68
N ASP A 181 32.72 2.49 26.54
CA ASP A 181 33.54 2.54 25.31
C ASP A 181 34.64 1.48 25.25
N ASP A 182 34.73 0.56 26.22
CA ASP A 182 35.76 -0.49 26.27
C ASP A 182 35.40 -1.67 25.35
N GLU A 183 35.70 -1.56 24.06
CA GLU A 183 35.35 -2.59 23.08
C GLU A 183 35.95 -3.97 23.38
N GLU A 184 37.15 -4.04 23.96
CA GLU A 184 37.77 -5.32 24.34
C GLU A 184 36.95 -6.02 25.42
N ALA A 185 36.52 -5.27 26.45
CA ALA A 185 35.68 -5.81 27.50
C ALA A 185 34.31 -6.25 26.98
N PHE A 186 33.68 -5.47 26.09
CA PHE A 186 32.39 -5.85 25.49
C PHE A 186 32.51 -7.02 24.52
N GLN A 187 33.61 -7.14 23.78
CA GLN A 187 33.87 -8.29 22.92
C GLN A 187 34.06 -9.56 23.76
N HIS A 188 34.78 -9.46 24.88
CA HIS A 188 34.90 -10.57 25.81
C HIS A 188 33.54 -10.95 26.42
N LEU A 189 32.74 -9.98 26.89
CA LEU A 189 31.41 -10.27 27.43
C LEU A 189 30.47 -10.90 26.39
N ARG A 190 30.50 -10.45 25.12
CA ARG A 190 29.76 -11.12 24.03
C ARG A 190 30.19 -12.56 23.84
N SER A 191 31.49 -12.85 23.94
CA SER A 191 32.01 -14.23 23.83
C SER A 191 31.56 -15.18 24.94
N LEU A 192 31.07 -14.64 26.07
CA LEU A 192 30.51 -15.41 27.18
C LEU A 192 28.99 -15.63 27.06
N GLY A 193 28.33 -14.97 26.11
CA GLY A 193 26.89 -15.06 25.91
C GLY A 193 26.47 -16.41 25.34
N PRO A 194 25.24 -16.88 25.62
CA PRO A 194 24.69 -18.09 25.02
C PRO A 194 24.33 -17.79 23.56
N GLY A 195 25.22 -18.14 22.62
CA GLY A 195 25.13 -17.73 21.21
C GLY A 195 23.79 -17.99 20.51
N ASP A 196 23.01 -18.99 20.96
CA ASP A 196 21.76 -19.41 20.30
C ASP A 196 20.48 -19.19 21.13
N GLN A 197 20.57 -18.69 22.39
CA GLN A 197 19.37 -18.50 23.24
C GLN A 197 18.94 -17.03 23.27
N ASN A 198 17.80 -16.74 22.64
CA ASN A 198 17.15 -15.44 22.78
C ASN A 198 16.40 -15.36 24.13
N LEU A 199 16.93 -14.57 25.06
CA LEU A 199 16.35 -14.34 26.39
C LEU A 199 15.64 -12.99 26.51
N ASP A 200 15.51 -12.23 25.41
CA ASP A 200 14.95 -10.87 25.44
C ASP A 200 13.48 -10.89 25.87
N SER A 201 12.68 -11.84 25.37
CA SER A 201 11.25 -11.92 25.68
C SER A 201 10.99 -12.09 27.17
N ILE A 202 11.78 -12.95 27.84
CA ILE A 202 11.69 -13.19 29.28
C ILE A 202 11.95 -11.89 30.04
N VAL A 203 13.03 -11.18 29.70
CA VAL A 203 13.38 -9.91 30.37
C VAL A 203 12.31 -8.84 30.13
N GLN A 204 11.79 -8.75 28.91
CA GLN A 204 10.74 -7.80 28.55
C GLN A 204 9.44 -8.07 29.34
N GLU A 205 9.05 -9.33 29.49
CA GLU A 205 7.88 -9.73 30.30
C GLU A 205 8.11 -9.44 31.79
N LEU A 206 9.31 -9.73 32.31
CA LEU A 206 9.70 -9.39 33.69
C LEU A 206 9.58 -7.89 33.95
N ILE A 207 10.14 -7.06 33.07
CA ILE A 207 10.07 -5.60 33.18
C ILE A 207 8.61 -5.15 33.11
N THR A 208 7.87 -5.58 32.10
CA THR A 208 6.49 -5.14 31.85
C THR A 208 5.55 -5.46 33.00
N SER A 209 5.75 -6.59 33.68
CA SER A 209 4.96 -6.99 34.85
C SER A 209 5.03 -6.01 36.02
N GLN A 210 6.05 -5.14 36.05
CA GLN A 210 6.32 -4.20 37.15
C GLN A 210 5.81 -2.78 36.89
N PHE A 211 4.86 -2.62 35.96
CA PHE A 211 4.23 -1.33 35.64
C PHE A 211 2.71 -1.33 35.90
N GLY A 212 2.14 -2.44 36.39
CA GLY A 212 0.69 -2.55 36.63
C GLY A 212 0.16 -1.74 37.81
N ASP A 213 1.04 -1.31 38.72
CA ASP A 213 0.74 -0.54 39.92
C ASP A 213 0.84 0.99 39.72
N ILE A 214 1.19 1.44 38.52
CA ILE A 214 1.41 2.87 38.24
C ILE A 214 0.06 3.62 38.25
N PRO A 215 -0.05 4.72 39.01
CA PRO A 215 -1.28 5.48 39.09
C PRO A 215 -1.52 6.29 37.78
N PRO A 216 -2.78 6.41 37.33
CA PRO A 216 -3.13 7.35 36.27
C PRO A 216 -2.73 8.79 36.65
N PRO A 217 -2.33 9.64 35.69
CA PRO A 217 -2.38 9.43 34.24
C PRO A 217 -1.12 8.76 33.66
N VAL A 218 -0.14 8.35 34.47
CA VAL A 218 1.14 7.84 33.99
C VAL A 218 0.98 6.44 33.41
N THR A 219 1.67 6.15 32.30
CA THR A 219 1.54 4.85 31.61
C THR A 219 2.87 4.33 31.10
N LYS A 220 3.05 3.00 31.09
CA LYS A 220 4.26 2.37 30.52
C LYS A 220 4.44 2.68 29.03
N TYR A 221 3.36 2.99 28.32
CA TYR A 221 3.40 3.27 26.88
C TYR A 221 4.20 4.52 26.54
N ASP A 222 4.38 5.46 27.49
CA ASP A 222 5.27 6.62 27.31
C ASP A 222 6.75 6.24 27.17
N LEU A 223 7.15 5.05 27.65
CA LEU A 223 8.52 4.57 27.51
C LEU A 223 8.80 3.95 26.14
N LEU A 224 7.77 3.63 25.34
CA LEU A 224 7.97 2.97 24.05
C LEU A 224 8.66 3.86 23.01
N GLY A 225 8.73 5.18 23.23
CA GLY A 225 9.49 6.08 22.35
C GLY A 225 11.01 5.85 22.42
N GLU A 226 11.58 5.80 23.63
CA GLU A 226 13.04 5.69 23.85
C GLU A 226 13.50 4.29 24.27
N TYR A 227 12.61 3.49 24.85
CA TYR A 227 12.93 2.21 25.48
C TYR A 227 12.11 1.05 24.92
N SER A 228 11.64 1.14 23.67
CA SER A 228 10.86 0.10 23.02
C SER A 228 11.50 -1.28 23.12
N ASP A 229 12.84 -1.38 23.01
CA ASP A 229 13.65 -2.60 23.15
C ASP A 229 13.47 -3.34 24.49
N PHE A 230 13.01 -2.66 25.54
CA PHE A 230 12.72 -3.24 26.87
C PHE A 230 11.28 -3.72 27.06
N PHE A 231 10.41 -3.50 26.07
CA PHE A 231 9.01 -3.93 26.12
C PHE A 231 8.68 -4.95 25.02
N PRO A 232 7.73 -5.88 25.29
CA PRO A 232 7.31 -6.89 24.34
C PRO A 232 6.78 -6.28 23.03
N ARG A 233 7.04 -6.96 21.91
CA ARG A 233 6.50 -6.58 20.59
C ARG A 233 4.96 -6.42 20.57
N PRO A 234 4.17 -7.29 21.23
CA PRO A 234 2.71 -7.13 21.30
C PRO A 234 2.26 -5.77 21.86
N ASP A 235 2.93 -5.23 22.88
CA ASP A 235 2.57 -3.92 23.46
C ASP A 235 2.72 -2.79 22.44
N ARG A 236 3.72 -2.87 21.56
CA ARG A 236 3.95 -1.89 20.49
C ARG A 236 2.85 -1.95 19.42
N ILE A 237 2.43 -3.16 19.06
CA ILE A 237 1.34 -3.38 18.10
C ILE A 237 0.02 -2.87 18.70
N LEU A 238 -0.23 -3.10 19.98
CA LEU A 238 -1.43 -2.60 20.65
C LEU A 238 -1.48 -1.08 20.72
N LEU A 239 -0.36 -0.43 21.04
CA LEU A 239 -0.27 1.03 21.02
C LEU A 239 -0.55 1.56 19.59
N LEU A 240 -0.01 0.90 18.56
CA LEU A 240 -0.26 1.26 17.16
C LEU A 240 -1.73 1.09 16.78
N LEU A 241 -2.38 -0.01 17.19
CA LEU A 241 -3.81 -0.25 16.96
C LEU A 241 -4.70 0.75 17.70
N ALA A 242 -4.33 1.13 18.92
CA ALA A 242 -5.01 2.18 19.68
C ALA A 242 -4.94 3.53 18.96
N ALA A 243 -3.76 3.90 18.44
CA ALA A 243 -3.58 5.12 17.66
C ALA A 243 -4.29 5.11 16.29
N LEU A 244 -4.49 3.94 15.69
CA LEU A 244 -5.35 3.76 14.50
C LEU A 244 -6.85 3.93 14.82
N GLY A 245 -7.22 4.02 16.10
CA GLY A 245 -8.47 4.62 16.58
C GLY A 245 -9.73 3.75 16.48
N GLN A 246 -9.76 2.58 17.12
CA GLN A 246 -10.96 1.71 17.17
C GLN A 246 -11.46 1.24 15.78
N SER A 247 -10.62 1.39 14.76
CA SER A 247 -11.02 1.24 13.37
C SER A 247 -10.98 -0.22 12.92
N VAL A 248 -11.64 -0.47 11.79
CA VAL A 248 -11.41 -1.64 10.94
C VAL A 248 -10.00 -1.50 10.33
N VAL A 249 -9.01 -2.16 10.92
CA VAL A 249 -7.60 -2.13 10.46
C VAL A 249 -7.31 -3.36 9.60
N PRO A 250 -7.05 -3.23 8.29
CA PRO A 250 -6.67 -4.36 7.47
C PRO A 250 -5.36 -5.00 7.95
N VAL A 251 -5.34 -6.31 8.14
CA VAL A 251 -4.13 -7.02 8.61
C VAL A 251 -2.98 -6.87 7.59
N ASP A 252 -3.31 -6.81 6.30
CA ASP A 252 -2.34 -6.54 5.23
C ASP A 252 -1.64 -5.17 5.35
N LEU A 253 -2.31 -4.17 5.94
CA LEU A 253 -1.68 -2.87 6.21
C LEU A 253 -0.52 -3.05 7.19
N LEU A 254 -0.73 -3.84 8.24
CA LEU A 254 0.29 -4.16 9.25
C LEU A 254 1.43 -4.97 8.63
N LYS A 255 1.10 -5.97 7.81
CA LYS A 255 2.08 -6.83 7.11
C LYS A 255 2.83 -6.11 5.99
N SER A 256 2.42 -4.90 5.59
CA SER A 256 3.03 -4.16 4.48
C SER A 256 4.53 -3.88 4.69
N THR A 257 4.99 -3.75 5.94
CA THR A 257 6.39 -3.48 6.31
C THR A 257 7.35 -4.60 5.94
N ARG A 258 6.83 -5.81 5.66
CA ARG A 258 7.61 -7.00 5.27
C ARG A 258 8.12 -6.94 3.83
N GLN A 259 7.52 -6.11 3.01
CA GLN A 259 7.81 -6.01 1.59
C GLN A 259 8.29 -4.61 1.25
N THR A 260 9.15 -4.53 0.22
CA THR A 260 9.50 -3.23 -0.34
C THR A 260 8.32 -2.65 -1.12
N GLN A 261 8.20 -1.34 -1.09
CA GLN A 261 7.12 -0.61 -1.74
C GLN A 261 7.67 0.15 -2.94
N ARG A 262 6.86 0.27 -4.00
CA ARG A 262 7.25 0.93 -5.25
C ARG A 262 6.98 2.43 -5.15
N ARG A 263 7.91 3.27 -5.58
CA ARG A 263 7.81 4.75 -5.57
C ARG A 263 8.45 5.36 -6.82
N TRP A 264 7.92 6.50 -7.27
CA TRP A 264 8.51 7.24 -8.39
C TRP A 264 9.76 8.00 -7.94
N GLY A 265 10.83 7.88 -8.72
CA GLY A 265 11.99 8.73 -8.64
C GLY A 265 11.84 9.99 -9.50
N ALA A 266 12.69 10.98 -9.25
CA ALA A 266 12.77 12.20 -10.06
C ALA A 266 13.13 11.93 -11.54
N ASP A 267 13.84 10.82 -11.79
CA ASP A 267 14.16 10.29 -13.12
C ASP A 267 12.95 9.71 -13.87
N GLY A 268 11.77 9.67 -13.26
CA GLY A 268 10.57 9.08 -13.87
C GLY A 268 10.59 7.55 -13.84
N GLU A 269 11.50 6.95 -13.09
CA GLU A 269 11.60 5.50 -12.91
C GLU A 269 11.04 5.04 -11.57
N ILE A 270 10.66 3.78 -11.48
CA ILE A 270 10.13 3.19 -10.25
C ILE A 270 11.26 2.57 -9.44
N LYS A 271 11.37 2.96 -8.19
CA LYS A 271 12.32 2.43 -7.20
C LYS A 271 11.58 1.65 -6.12
N SER A 272 12.19 0.59 -5.65
CA SER A 272 11.71 -0.15 -4.49
C SER A 272 12.34 0.44 -3.22
N ILE A 273 11.52 0.74 -2.22
CA ILE A 273 11.95 1.29 -0.93
C ILE A 273 11.51 0.38 0.21
N ALA A 274 12.42 0.04 1.13
CA ALA A 274 12.08 -0.71 2.33
C ALA A 274 11.41 0.20 3.37
N ALA A 275 10.74 -0.39 4.37
CA ALA A 275 10.08 0.36 5.43
C ALA A 275 11.07 1.25 6.21
N LEU A 276 12.27 0.74 6.49
CA LEU A 276 13.33 1.47 7.19
C LEU A 276 13.83 2.68 6.37
N ASP A 277 14.08 2.50 5.07
CA ASP A 277 14.51 3.57 4.16
C ASP A 277 13.42 4.64 3.97
N PHE A 278 12.15 4.26 4.13
CA PHE A 278 11.01 5.18 4.15
C PHE A 278 10.90 5.97 5.48
N GLY A 279 11.71 5.63 6.48
CA GLY A 279 11.76 6.26 7.80
C GLY A 279 10.90 5.61 8.87
N MET A 280 10.45 4.35 8.68
CA MET A 280 9.78 3.61 9.75
C MET A 280 10.78 3.24 10.86
N PRO A 281 10.42 3.36 12.16
CA PRO A 281 11.29 2.92 13.25
C PRO A 281 11.55 1.41 13.18
N LEU A 282 12.80 1.01 13.44
CA LEU A 282 13.23 -0.40 13.39
C LEU A 282 12.36 -1.27 14.29
N GLU A 283 12.02 -0.77 15.47
CA GLU A 283 11.32 -1.50 16.51
C GLU A 283 9.84 -1.76 16.16
N ILE A 284 9.27 -0.93 15.28
CA ILE A 284 7.94 -1.14 14.69
C ILE A 284 8.02 -2.11 13.51
N VAL A 285 9.04 -1.99 12.66
CA VAL A 285 9.25 -2.92 11.55
C VAL A 285 9.47 -4.33 12.07
N ASP A 286 10.29 -4.51 13.10
CA ASP A 286 10.54 -5.80 13.75
C ASP A 286 9.28 -6.38 14.42
N ALA A 287 8.45 -5.53 15.04
CA ALA A 287 7.22 -5.97 15.68
C ALA A 287 6.18 -6.46 14.67
N LEU A 288 6.02 -5.75 13.54
CA LEU A 288 5.06 -6.09 12.49
C LEU A 288 5.59 -7.19 11.54
N GLY A 289 6.91 -7.32 11.43
CA GLY A 289 7.59 -8.33 10.61
C GLY A 289 7.48 -9.76 11.14
N ASP A 290 7.24 -9.92 12.44
CA ASP A 290 7.17 -11.21 13.14
C ASP A 290 5.74 -11.77 13.20
N ASP A 291 5.48 -12.87 12.49
CA ASP A 291 4.17 -13.54 12.48
C ASP A 291 3.74 -13.99 13.88
N ALA A 292 4.67 -14.51 14.69
CA ALA A 292 4.35 -14.93 16.06
C ALA A 292 3.93 -13.75 16.95
N SER A 293 4.37 -12.53 16.64
CA SER A 293 3.94 -11.33 17.37
C SER A 293 2.55 -10.86 16.92
N LEU A 294 2.25 -10.89 15.62
CA LEU A 294 0.92 -10.58 15.10
C LEU A 294 -0.12 -11.61 15.55
N GLU A 295 0.17 -12.91 15.47
CA GLU A 295 -0.72 -13.98 15.92
C GLU A 295 -1.06 -13.86 17.41
N ARG A 296 -0.05 -13.60 18.26
CA ARG A 296 -0.25 -13.34 19.69
C ARG A 296 -1.17 -12.16 19.95
N VAL A 297 -1.12 -11.13 19.10
CA VAL A 297 -2.01 -9.97 19.24
C VAL A 297 -3.43 -10.29 18.75
N GLY A 298 -3.56 -10.99 17.63
CA GLY A 298 -4.86 -11.36 17.04
C GLY A 298 -5.73 -12.22 17.96
N VAL A 299 -5.13 -13.00 18.86
CA VAL A 299 -5.88 -13.85 19.82
C VAL A 299 -6.21 -13.16 21.15
N LEU A 300 -5.84 -11.89 21.33
CA LEU A 300 -6.12 -11.16 22.58
C LEU A 300 -7.64 -10.90 22.69
N PRO A 301 -8.22 -10.99 23.91
CA PRO A 301 -9.67 -10.93 24.10
C PRO A 301 -10.30 -9.58 23.75
N TYR A 302 -9.49 -8.53 23.62
CA TYR A 302 -9.91 -7.18 23.23
C TYR A 302 -9.66 -6.87 21.74
N ILE A 303 -9.18 -7.83 20.95
CA ILE A 303 -9.11 -7.74 19.50
C ILE A 303 -10.25 -8.56 18.90
N THR A 304 -11.07 -7.91 18.07
CA THR A 304 -12.07 -8.60 17.25
C THR A 304 -11.51 -8.74 15.83
N GLU A 305 -11.43 -9.98 15.34
CA GLU A 305 -11.14 -10.27 13.94
C GLU A 305 -12.44 -10.45 13.16
N SER A 306 -12.54 -9.80 12.01
CA SER A 306 -13.66 -9.98 11.07
C SER A 306 -13.15 -9.95 9.64
N THR A 307 -14.03 -10.26 8.69
CA THR A 307 -13.73 -10.26 7.25
C THR A 307 -14.70 -9.30 6.56
N LEU A 308 -14.18 -8.42 5.70
CA LEU A 308 -14.99 -7.55 4.85
C LEU A 308 -15.63 -8.34 3.69
N ASP A 309 -16.62 -7.75 3.03
CA ASP A 309 -17.33 -8.37 1.89
C ASP A 309 -16.38 -8.77 0.74
N ASP A 310 -15.25 -8.08 0.61
CA ASP A 310 -14.21 -8.38 -0.37
C ASP A 310 -13.18 -9.45 0.07
N GLY A 311 -13.40 -10.10 1.21
CA GLY A 311 -12.53 -11.12 1.78
C GLY A 311 -11.33 -10.57 2.58
N THR A 312 -11.22 -9.25 2.74
CA THR A 312 -10.10 -8.65 3.50
C THR A 312 -10.27 -8.91 5.00
N THR A 313 -9.28 -9.56 5.62
CA THR A 313 -9.20 -9.71 7.07
C THR A 313 -8.85 -8.39 7.75
N VAL A 314 -9.60 -8.06 8.78
CA VAL A 314 -9.50 -6.81 9.51
C VAL A 314 -9.52 -7.06 11.02
N TRP A 315 -8.80 -6.23 11.76
CA TRP A 315 -8.79 -6.23 13.22
C TRP A 315 -9.41 -4.93 13.76
N SER A 316 -10.12 -5.05 14.87
CA SER A 316 -10.64 -3.91 15.63
C SER A 316 -10.33 -4.08 17.11
N LEU A 317 -9.70 -3.06 17.69
CA LEU A 317 -9.42 -2.99 19.12
C LEU A 317 -10.64 -2.46 19.88
N ASP A 318 -10.94 -3.05 21.03
CA ASP A 318 -11.99 -2.60 21.93
C ASP A 318 -11.91 -1.07 22.18
N GLY A 319 -13.06 -0.42 22.06
CA GLY A 319 -13.13 1.03 22.09
C GLY A 319 -12.73 1.65 23.42
N GLN A 320 -13.12 1.02 24.53
CA GLN A 320 -12.81 1.51 25.87
C GLN A 320 -11.32 1.36 26.16
N LEU A 321 -10.73 0.23 25.79
CA LEU A 321 -9.30 0.01 25.94
C LEU A 321 -8.48 0.97 25.07
N ALA A 322 -8.86 1.15 23.80
CA ALA A 322 -8.18 2.08 22.91
C ALA A 322 -8.20 3.52 23.45
N ALA A 323 -9.36 3.99 23.92
CA ALA A 323 -9.50 5.32 24.53
C ALA A 323 -8.65 5.42 25.81
N SER A 324 -8.72 4.43 26.69
CA SER A 324 -7.92 4.40 27.93
C SER A 324 -6.42 4.44 27.66
N ILE A 325 -5.92 3.71 26.65
CA ILE A 325 -4.52 3.77 26.25
C ILE A 325 -4.19 5.19 25.79
N MET A 326 -4.93 5.71 24.81
CA MET A 326 -4.62 7.01 24.19
C MET A 326 -4.72 8.18 25.19
N ASP A 327 -5.73 8.18 26.06
CA ASP A 327 -5.95 9.22 27.08
C ASP A 327 -4.87 9.26 28.15
N SER A 328 -4.20 8.13 28.41
CA SER A 328 -3.09 8.04 29.35
C SER A 328 -1.74 8.49 28.79
N LEU A 329 -1.60 8.60 27.45
CA LEU A 329 -0.33 8.99 26.85
C LEU A 329 -0.01 10.46 27.10
N SER A 330 1.27 10.75 27.34
CA SER A 330 1.77 12.12 27.25
C SER A 330 1.60 12.69 25.83
N THR A 331 1.50 14.02 25.73
CA THR A 331 1.36 14.71 24.43
C THR A 331 2.48 14.36 23.46
N GLN A 332 3.72 14.26 23.94
CA GLN A 332 4.89 13.94 23.12
C GLN A 332 4.80 12.51 22.54
N THR A 333 4.40 11.53 23.36
CA THR A 333 4.24 10.15 22.90
C THR A 333 3.09 10.05 21.90
N ARG A 334 1.98 10.77 22.15
CA ARG A 334 0.84 10.83 21.24
C ARG A 334 1.24 11.38 19.87
N GLU A 335 1.92 12.52 19.82
CA GLU A 335 2.44 13.09 18.56
C GLU A 335 3.39 12.12 17.83
N THR A 336 4.23 11.40 18.59
CA THR A 336 5.17 10.43 18.04
C THR A 336 4.45 9.23 17.43
N ILE A 337 3.48 8.64 18.12
CA ILE A 337 2.73 7.48 17.60
C ILE A 337 1.82 7.87 16.43
N ASP A 338 1.19 9.06 16.47
CA ASP A 338 0.39 9.58 15.37
C ASP A 338 1.25 9.74 14.10
N ALA A 339 2.48 10.25 14.25
CA ALA A 339 3.43 10.34 13.15
C ALA A 339 3.82 8.95 12.60
N ILE A 340 4.01 7.94 13.45
CA ILE A 340 4.31 6.56 13.04
C ILE A 340 3.11 5.95 12.28
N VAL A 341 1.89 6.12 12.78
CA VAL A 341 0.66 5.65 12.14
C VAL A 341 0.51 6.26 10.75
N LEU A 342 0.64 7.59 10.63
CA LEU A 342 0.55 8.27 9.34
C LEU A 342 1.63 7.74 8.37
N ARG A 343 2.86 7.54 8.85
CA ARG A 343 3.96 7.00 8.03
C ARG A 343 3.68 5.56 7.57
N LEU A 344 3.13 4.71 8.43
CA LEU A 344 2.75 3.34 8.07
C LEU A 344 1.69 3.33 6.97
N ILE A 345 0.65 4.15 7.10
CA ILE A 345 -0.41 4.27 6.09
C ILE A 345 0.18 4.77 4.77
N CYS A 346 1.03 5.80 4.81
CA CYS A 346 1.69 6.34 3.62
C CYS A 346 2.66 5.34 2.97
N PHE A 347 3.32 4.50 3.77
CA PHE A 347 4.21 3.44 3.28
C PHE A 347 3.41 2.34 2.55
N ALA A 348 2.28 1.92 3.12
CA ALA A 348 1.46 0.89 2.51
C ALA A 348 0.76 1.35 1.22
N CYS A 349 0.53 2.66 1.05
CA CYS A 349 -0.08 3.19 -0.17
C CYS A 349 0.77 2.86 -1.41
N PRO A 350 0.15 2.34 -2.49
CA PRO A 350 0.85 2.07 -3.73
C PRO A 350 1.36 3.34 -4.42
N ALA A 351 2.28 3.18 -5.37
CA ALA A 351 2.67 4.28 -6.25
C ALA A 351 1.46 4.77 -7.05
N LEU A 352 1.13 6.05 -6.83
CA LEU A 352 0.20 6.81 -7.67
C LEU A 352 0.59 6.70 -9.15
N TYR A 353 -0.36 6.71 -10.09
CA TYR A 353 -0.15 6.61 -11.55
C TYR A 353 0.39 5.29 -12.09
N GLU A 354 1.13 4.51 -11.32
CA GLU A 354 1.63 3.19 -11.74
C GLU A 354 0.47 2.22 -11.97
N GLY A 355 -0.55 2.28 -11.11
CA GLY A 355 -1.83 1.58 -11.14
C GLY A 355 -1.79 0.06 -11.32
N ARG A 356 -0.64 -0.59 -11.09
CA ARG A 356 -0.48 -2.06 -11.03
C ARG A 356 -1.19 -2.67 -9.84
N VAL A 357 -1.24 -1.94 -8.73
CA VAL A 357 -1.94 -2.36 -7.52
C VAL A 357 -3.32 -1.72 -7.52
N ASN A 358 -4.36 -2.55 -7.58
CA ASN A 358 -5.73 -2.11 -7.33
C ASN A 358 -6.17 -2.74 -6.01
N TRP A 359 -6.41 -1.91 -5.00
CA TRP A 359 -6.99 -2.42 -3.76
C TRP A 359 -8.47 -2.75 -4.00
N PRO A 360 -8.94 -3.89 -3.48
CA PRO A 360 -10.37 -4.16 -3.37
C PRO A 360 -11.14 -3.00 -2.75
N ARG A 361 -12.41 -2.93 -3.10
CA ARG A 361 -13.31 -1.81 -2.82
C ARG A 361 -13.34 -1.47 -1.32
N ASP A 362 -13.52 -2.48 -0.47
CA ASP A 362 -13.76 -2.27 0.96
C ASP A 362 -12.44 -2.13 1.73
N LYS A 363 -11.39 -2.84 1.32
CA LYS A 363 -10.01 -2.56 1.75
C LYS A 363 -9.63 -1.11 1.54
N LYS A 364 -9.90 -0.54 0.35
CA LYS A 364 -9.58 0.85 0.05
C LYS A 364 -10.37 1.81 0.94
N LYS A 365 -11.66 1.55 1.21
CA LYS A 365 -12.46 2.36 2.15
C LYS A 365 -11.91 2.30 3.57
N ALA A 366 -11.54 1.11 4.06
CA ALA A 366 -10.99 0.94 5.40
C ALA A 366 -9.68 1.74 5.57
N ILE A 367 -8.76 1.64 4.61
CA ILE A 367 -7.50 2.41 4.66
C ILE A 367 -7.74 3.92 4.49
N TRP A 368 -8.71 4.32 3.66
CA TRP A 368 -9.10 5.73 3.56
C TRP A 368 -9.57 6.28 4.91
N ALA A 369 -10.43 5.57 5.64
CA ALA A 369 -10.92 6.02 6.94
C ALA A 369 -9.79 6.24 7.95
N LEU A 370 -8.76 5.40 7.90
CA LEU A 370 -7.54 5.56 8.70
C LEU A 370 -6.75 6.81 8.28
N LEU A 371 -6.54 7.00 6.97
CA LEU A 371 -5.80 8.15 6.45
C LEU A 371 -6.52 9.48 6.70
N ASP A 372 -7.83 9.52 6.46
CA ASP A 372 -8.63 10.73 6.64
C ASP A 372 -8.51 11.19 8.09
N ARG A 373 -8.73 10.28 9.06
CA ARG A 373 -8.52 10.56 10.48
C ARG A 373 -7.11 10.99 10.83
N ALA A 374 -6.09 10.29 10.34
CA ALA A 374 -4.69 10.63 10.60
C ALA A 374 -4.29 12.02 10.03
N THR A 375 -5.08 12.55 9.08
CA THR A 375 -4.92 13.89 8.51
C THR A 375 -5.97 14.90 9.01
N ASP A 376 -6.86 14.48 9.92
CA ASP A 376 -7.95 15.27 10.50
C ASP A 376 -7.63 15.61 11.96
N GLY A 377 -6.81 16.65 12.17
CA GLY A 377 -6.50 17.15 13.51
C GLY A 377 -5.05 17.63 13.66
N PRO A 378 -4.07 16.71 13.79
CA PRO A 378 -2.70 17.07 14.13
C PRO A 378 -1.96 17.79 13.00
N LYS A 379 -1.09 18.74 13.37
CA LYS A 379 -0.23 19.45 12.41
C LYS A 379 0.77 18.45 11.83
N ILE A 380 0.55 18.03 10.58
CA ILE A 380 1.45 17.13 9.86
C ILE A 380 2.87 17.73 9.83
N ALA A 381 3.83 16.97 10.36
CA ALA A 381 5.22 17.37 10.41
C ALA A 381 5.77 17.61 9.00
N ALA A 382 6.62 18.64 8.84
CA ALA A 382 7.14 19.04 7.53
C ALA A 382 7.83 17.89 6.78
N SER A 383 8.55 17.03 7.49
CA SER A 383 9.23 15.85 6.94
C SER A 383 8.29 14.77 6.38
N GLN A 384 7.01 14.75 6.79
CA GLN A 384 6.04 13.74 6.38
C GLN A 384 5.09 14.22 5.29
N LYS A 385 5.12 15.52 4.96
CA LYS A 385 4.12 16.09 4.06
C LYS A 385 4.19 15.52 2.64
N CYS A 386 5.39 15.29 2.10
CA CYS A 386 5.57 14.66 0.78
C CYS A 386 4.93 13.26 0.76
N GLN A 387 5.27 12.42 1.75
CA GLN A 387 4.71 11.08 1.93
C GLN A 387 3.18 11.09 2.05
N THR A 388 2.66 12.06 2.81
CA THR A 388 1.21 12.25 2.99
C THR A 388 0.53 12.65 1.69
N ILE A 389 1.10 13.58 0.94
CA ILE A 389 0.53 14.02 -0.35
C ILE A 389 0.53 12.84 -1.33
N ASP A 390 1.59 12.05 -1.43
CA ASP A 390 1.60 10.85 -2.29
C ASP A 390 0.45 9.90 -1.97
N ALA A 391 0.22 9.63 -0.67
CA ALA A 391 -0.89 8.78 -0.22
C ALA A 391 -2.26 9.40 -0.57
N LEU A 392 -2.48 10.69 -0.28
CA LEU A 392 -3.73 11.37 -0.62
C LEU A 392 -4.00 11.38 -2.12
N LEU A 393 -2.98 11.62 -2.94
CA LEU A 393 -3.11 11.63 -4.39
C LEU A 393 -3.46 10.24 -4.93
N PHE A 394 -2.93 9.15 -4.35
CA PHE A 394 -3.36 7.78 -4.70
C PHE A 394 -4.87 7.59 -4.51
N PHE A 395 -5.44 8.14 -3.42
CA PHE A 395 -6.89 8.15 -3.21
C PHE A 395 -7.64 9.10 -4.14
N ALA A 396 -7.02 10.19 -4.60
CA ALA A 396 -7.61 11.10 -5.58
C ALA A 396 -7.72 10.50 -7.00
N GLU A 397 -6.85 9.56 -7.37
CA GLU A 397 -6.79 9.05 -8.75
C GLU A 397 -8.01 8.22 -9.17
N ARG A 398 -8.54 7.37 -8.27
CA ARG A 398 -9.51 6.33 -8.64
C ARG A 398 -10.59 6.10 -7.61
N ASP A 399 -11.69 5.53 -8.09
CA ASP A 399 -12.83 5.00 -7.33
C ASP A 399 -13.78 6.08 -6.80
N PHE A 400 -14.22 5.94 -5.55
CA PHE A 400 -15.31 6.71 -4.94
C PHE A 400 -15.14 8.22 -5.09
N PHE A 401 -16.14 8.85 -5.72
CA PHE A 401 -16.16 10.31 -5.93
C PHE A 401 -15.97 11.09 -4.62
N THR A 402 -16.64 10.67 -3.54
CA THR A 402 -16.55 11.31 -2.21
C THR A 402 -15.13 11.27 -1.64
N ILE A 403 -14.48 10.11 -1.71
CA ILE A 403 -13.08 9.92 -1.27
C ILE A 403 -12.15 10.76 -2.13
N ARG A 404 -12.30 10.71 -3.45
CA ARG A 404 -11.45 11.47 -4.38
C ARG A 404 -11.53 12.97 -4.11
N ARG A 405 -12.74 13.48 -3.86
CA ARG A 405 -12.96 14.90 -3.52
C ARG A 405 -12.28 15.27 -2.21
N ALA A 406 -12.50 14.48 -1.16
CA ALA A 406 -11.91 14.73 0.15
C ALA A 406 -10.37 14.66 0.12
N ALA A 407 -9.82 13.63 -0.54
CA ALA A 407 -8.38 13.45 -0.72
C ALA A 407 -7.74 14.61 -1.50
N THR A 408 -8.37 15.05 -2.60
CA THR A 408 -7.91 16.21 -3.39
C THR A 408 -7.89 17.48 -2.55
N SER A 409 -8.96 17.74 -1.79
CA SER A 409 -9.06 18.90 -0.90
C SER A 409 -7.99 18.87 0.20
N ARG A 410 -7.78 17.71 0.84
CA ARG A 410 -6.76 17.52 1.88
C ARG A 410 -5.35 17.69 1.31
N ALA A 411 -5.06 17.13 0.13
CA ALA A 411 -3.77 17.26 -0.54
C ALA A 411 -3.43 18.73 -0.80
N ARG A 412 -4.42 19.54 -1.25
CA ARG A 412 -4.27 20.99 -1.42
C ARG A 412 -3.91 21.71 -0.12
N THR A 413 -4.49 21.31 1.01
CA THR A 413 -4.19 21.90 2.33
C THR A 413 -2.79 21.54 2.83
N VAL A 414 -2.30 20.33 2.53
CA VAL A 414 -0.96 19.86 2.93
C VAL A 414 0.14 20.47 2.05
N LEU A 415 -0.18 20.79 0.80
CA LEU A 415 0.73 21.34 -0.22
C LEU A 415 1.38 22.65 0.25
N GLN A 416 2.70 22.73 0.15
CA GLN A 416 3.49 23.92 0.48
C GLN A 416 4.21 24.45 -0.74
N ARG A 417 4.42 25.77 -0.82
CA ARG A 417 5.13 26.43 -1.94
C ARG A 417 6.56 25.92 -2.16
N THR A 418 7.20 25.38 -1.13
CA THR A 418 8.58 24.87 -1.18
C THR A 418 8.67 23.42 -1.67
N MET A 419 7.53 22.76 -1.92
CA MET A 419 7.54 21.38 -2.38
C MET A 419 7.93 21.27 -3.86
N PRO A 420 8.43 20.10 -4.29
CA PRO A 420 8.70 19.81 -5.69
C PRO A 420 7.53 20.14 -6.62
N PHE A 421 7.85 20.65 -7.81
CA PHE A 421 6.89 21.11 -8.82
C PHE A 421 5.86 20.01 -9.17
N TYR A 422 6.28 18.76 -9.27
CA TYR A 422 5.38 17.64 -9.55
C TYR A 422 4.21 17.48 -8.55
N TYR A 423 4.37 17.84 -7.27
CA TYR A 423 3.24 17.80 -6.32
C TYR A 423 2.19 18.86 -6.64
N HIS A 424 2.63 20.07 -7.00
CA HIS A 424 1.74 21.14 -7.43
C HIS A 424 1.00 20.75 -8.71
N ALA A 425 1.71 20.13 -9.66
CA ALA A 425 1.13 19.64 -10.91
C ALA A 425 0.06 18.55 -10.65
N SER A 426 0.35 17.61 -9.75
CA SER A 426 -0.57 16.53 -9.38
C SER A 426 -1.84 17.05 -8.71
N VAL A 427 -1.72 18.00 -7.77
CA VAL A 427 -2.90 18.60 -7.12
C VAL A 427 -3.74 19.36 -8.14
N ALA A 428 -3.14 20.19 -8.99
CA ALA A 428 -3.85 20.89 -10.06
C ALA A 428 -4.55 19.93 -11.03
N LEU A 429 -3.91 18.80 -11.36
CA LEU A 429 -4.47 17.74 -12.19
C LEU A 429 -5.74 17.15 -11.57
N PHE A 430 -5.70 16.77 -10.29
CA PHE A 430 -6.89 16.19 -9.66
C PHE A 430 -7.99 17.21 -9.41
N GLU A 431 -7.67 18.47 -9.09
CA GLU A 431 -8.67 19.53 -9.06
C GLU A 431 -9.35 19.72 -10.43
N SER A 432 -8.57 19.72 -11.52
CA SER A 432 -9.09 19.78 -12.90
C SER A 432 -10.00 18.58 -13.21
N ILE A 433 -9.59 17.37 -12.83
CA ILE A 433 -10.40 16.15 -13.03
C ILE A 433 -11.70 16.21 -12.22
N MET A 434 -11.67 16.65 -10.96
CA MET A 434 -12.87 16.76 -10.13
C MET A 434 -13.86 17.77 -10.72
N LEU A 435 -13.40 18.95 -11.14
CA LEU A 435 -14.23 19.94 -11.82
C LEU A 435 -14.88 19.40 -13.10
N ARG A 436 -14.14 18.61 -13.89
CA ARG A 436 -14.69 17.94 -15.07
C ARG A 436 -15.77 16.93 -14.70
N LEU A 437 -15.57 16.13 -13.66
CA LEU A 437 -16.56 15.16 -13.20
C LEU A 437 -17.84 15.83 -12.68
N GLU A 438 -17.73 17.06 -12.18
CA GLU A 438 -18.86 17.92 -11.78
C GLU A 438 -19.48 18.67 -12.97
N GLY A 439 -19.00 18.44 -14.21
CA GLY A 439 -19.49 19.09 -15.43
C GLY A 439 -18.96 20.51 -15.68
N ASN A 440 -18.06 21.01 -14.83
CA ASN A 440 -17.50 22.36 -14.93
C ASN A 440 -16.23 22.40 -15.80
N PHE A 441 -16.41 22.23 -17.10
CA PHE A 441 -15.30 22.13 -18.07
C PHE A 441 -14.49 23.43 -18.20
N ASP A 442 -15.11 24.60 -18.02
CA ASP A 442 -14.42 25.90 -18.11
C ASP A 442 -13.43 26.09 -16.97
N GLN A 443 -13.87 25.85 -15.72
CA GLN A 443 -12.97 25.91 -14.58
C GLN A 443 -11.92 24.80 -14.62
N SER A 444 -12.30 23.59 -15.06
CA SER A 444 -11.36 22.48 -15.25
C SER A 444 -10.24 22.85 -16.24
N THR A 445 -10.59 23.51 -17.34
CA THR A 445 -9.65 24.00 -18.37
C THR A 445 -8.76 25.11 -17.84
N ALA A 446 -9.36 26.12 -17.18
CA ALA A 446 -8.61 27.22 -16.58
C ALA A 446 -7.59 26.72 -15.55
N LYS A 447 -7.94 25.70 -14.76
CA LYS A 447 -7.05 25.07 -13.78
C LYS A 447 -5.85 24.38 -14.44
N ALA A 448 -6.09 23.59 -15.48
CA ALA A 448 -5.03 22.88 -16.19
C ALA A 448 -4.10 23.85 -16.95
N ARG A 449 -4.67 24.79 -17.72
CA ARG A 449 -3.91 25.79 -18.48
C ARG A 449 -3.14 26.75 -17.57
N GLY A 450 -3.78 27.25 -16.53
CA GLY A 450 -3.12 28.14 -15.56
C GLY A 450 -1.87 27.53 -14.92
N PHE A 451 -1.80 26.19 -14.83
CA PHE A 451 -0.59 25.50 -14.39
C PHE A 451 0.42 25.28 -15.53
N LEU A 452 -0.04 24.85 -16.72
CA LEU A 452 0.81 24.60 -17.88
C LEU A 452 1.55 25.87 -18.37
N ASP A 453 0.84 27.01 -18.35
CA ASP A 453 1.32 28.33 -18.78
C ASP A 453 2.40 28.89 -17.83
N ASN A 454 2.39 28.49 -16.54
CA ASN A 454 3.35 28.91 -15.52
C ASN A 454 4.40 27.82 -15.26
N GLY A 455 5.07 27.38 -16.32
CA GLY A 455 6.02 26.25 -16.27
C GLY A 455 7.26 26.48 -15.39
N PRO A 456 7.92 25.40 -14.94
CA PRO A 456 9.17 25.49 -14.19
C PRO A 456 10.28 25.98 -15.12
N ASP A 457 11.34 26.55 -14.55
CA ASP A 457 12.51 26.95 -15.33
C ASP A 457 13.08 25.75 -16.12
N PRO A 458 13.29 25.86 -17.45
CA PRO A 458 13.66 24.73 -18.30
C PRO A 458 14.94 23.99 -17.87
N GLY A 459 15.85 24.66 -17.16
CA GLY A 459 17.12 24.09 -16.69
C GLY A 459 17.02 23.21 -15.43
N ALA A 460 15.87 23.18 -14.76
CA ALA A 460 15.67 22.43 -13.51
C ALA A 460 14.60 21.33 -13.61
N MET A 461 14.08 21.07 -14.81
CA MET A 461 12.95 20.16 -15.01
C MET A 461 13.39 18.69 -14.94
N THR A 462 12.82 17.95 -13.98
CA THR A 462 13.03 16.50 -13.89
C THR A 462 12.13 15.75 -14.87
N ARG A 463 12.42 14.48 -15.13
CA ARG A 463 11.55 13.63 -15.98
C ARG A 463 10.17 13.41 -15.34
N CYS A 464 10.11 13.34 -14.00
CA CYS A 464 8.85 13.30 -13.27
C CYS A 464 8.02 14.59 -13.50
N ASP A 465 8.66 15.76 -13.48
CA ASP A 465 7.99 17.03 -13.78
C ASP A 465 7.47 17.07 -15.22
N ASN A 466 8.26 16.61 -16.20
CA ASN A 466 7.83 16.54 -17.60
C ASN A 466 6.62 15.60 -17.76
N ALA A 467 6.68 14.41 -17.16
CA ALA A 467 5.57 13.45 -17.19
C ALA A 467 4.28 14.06 -16.63
N LEU A 468 4.35 14.79 -15.52
CA LEU A 468 3.16 15.42 -14.95
C LEU A 468 2.63 16.63 -15.73
N ARG A 469 3.51 17.41 -16.37
CA ARG A 469 3.06 18.38 -17.37
C ARG A 469 2.29 17.68 -18.49
N GLY A 470 2.77 16.53 -18.96
CA GLY A 470 2.05 15.72 -19.93
C GLY A 470 0.71 15.17 -19.41
N ARG A 471 0.61 14.80 -18.13
CA ARG A 471 -0.68 14.43 -17.51
C ARG A 471 -1.69 15.57 -17.51
N LEU A 472 -1.23 16.79 -17.19
CA LEU A 472 -2.07 17.98 -17.24
C LEU A 472 -2.48 18.34 -18.67
N HIS A 473 -1.54 18.21 -19.61
CA HIS A 473 -1.81 18.36 -21.05
C HIS A 473 -2.90 17.40 -21.49
N VAL A 474 -2.77 16.10 -21.20
CA VAL A 474 -3.81 15.10 -21.50
C VAL A 474 -5.16 15.48 -20.85
N SER A 475 -5.17 15.92 -19.59
CA SER A 475 -6.41 16.35 -18.93
C SER A 475 -7.06 17.54 -19.64
N TRP A 476 -6.27 18.51 -20.10
CA TRP A 476 -6.75 19.64 -20.88
C TRP A 476 -7.33 19.20 -22.24
N ILE A 477 -6.63 18.31 -22.95
CA ILE A 477 -7.13 17.77 -24.21
C ILE A 477 -8.43 16.99 -24.00
N GLU A 478 -8.55 16.19 -22.94
CA GLU A 478 -9.82 15.50 -22.63
C GLU A 478 -10.99 16.49 -22.44
N ASN A 479 -10.76 17.67 -21.86
CA ASN A 479 -11.79 18.71 -21.79
C ASN A 479 -12.17 19.23 -23.18
N LYS A 480 -11.17 19.51 -24.03
CA LYS A 480 -11.40 19.99 -25.40
C LYS A 480 -12.16 18.98 -26.25
N VAL A 481 -11.81 17.69 -26.14
CA VAL A 481 -12.52 16.59 -26.82
C VAL A 481 -13.98 16.55 -26.37
N HIS A 482 -14.24 16.68 -25.06
CA HIS A 482 -15.62 16.68 -24.55
C HIS A 482 -16.44 17.90 -24.97
N ARG A 483 -15.79 19.03 -25.25
CA ARG A 483 -16.45 20.26 -25.73
C ARG A 483 -16.53 20.34 -27.26
N TYR A 484 -15.96 19.37 -27.97
CA TYR A 484 -15.82 19.38 -29.44
C TYR A 484 -15.10 20.64 -29.95
N ASP A 485 -14.07 21.08 -29.22
CA ASP A 485 -13.26 22.22 -29.64
C ASP A 485 -12.58 21.93 -31.00
N PRO A 486 -12.55 22.90 -31.94
CA PRO A 486 -12.07 22.66 -33.31
C PRO A 486 -10.55 22.55 -33.43
N ASP A 487 -9.79 23.00 -32.42
CA ASP A 487 -8.33 23.07 -32.42
C ASP A 487 -7.65 21.83 -31.83
N VAL A 488 -8.42 20.83 -31.37
CA VAL A 488 -7.88 19.63 -30.68
C VAL A 488 -6.75 18.96 -31.46
N ALA A 489 -6.93 18.74 -32.76
CA ALA A 489 -5.93 18.08 -33.60
C ALA A 489 -4.61 18.87 -33.69
N ALA A 490 -4.67 20.21 -33.60
CA ALA A 490 -3.49 21.07 -33.70
C ALA A 490 -2.62 21.04 -32.44
N VAL A 491 -3.24 20.82 -31.27
CA VAL A 491 -2.57 20.90 -29.96
C VAL A 491 -2.39 19.54 -29.26
N MET A 492 -3.00 18.47 -29.78
CA MET A 492 -2.97 17.12 -29.19
C MET A 492 -1.54 16.69 -28.81
N TYR A 493 -0.57 16.95 -29.69
CA TYR A 493 0.81 16.49 -29.54
C TYR A 493 1.80 17.59 -29.12
N ASP A 494 1.33 18.71 -28.55
CA ASP A 494 2.22 19.79 -28.07
C ASP A 494 3.13 19.36 -26.91
N TRP A 495 2.74 18.32 -26.16
CA TRP A 495 3.60 17.72 -25.15
C TRP A 495 4.43 16.58 -25.74
N GLU A 496 5.73 16.60 -25.48
CA GLU A 496 6.68 15.57 -25.89
C GLU A 496 7.45 15.00 -24.68
N GLY A 497 7.66 13.68 -24.70
CA GLY A 497 8.51 13.01 -23.72
C GLY A 497 10.00 13.19 -24.05
N ILE A 498 10.86 13.20 -23.03
CA ILE A 498 12.31 13.33 -23.21
C ILE A 498 12.88 11.96 -23.63
N LEU A 499 13.52 11.89 -24.80
CA LEU A 499 14.06 10.62 -25.32
C LEU A 499 15.43 10.25 -24.70
N PRO A 500 15.69 8.96 -24.40
CA PRO A 500 14.73 7.85 -24.39
C PRO A 500 13.69 8.04 -23.28
N LEU A 501 12.44 7.61 -23.50
CA LEU A 501 11.33 7.84 -22.55
C LEU A 501 11.57 7.11 -21.22
N SER A 502 11.27 7.76 -20.10
CA SER A 502 11.15 7.08 -18.80
C SER A 502 9.87 6.27 -18.67
N THR A 503 9.83 5.36 -17.70
CA THR A 503 8.63 4.58 -17.38
C THR A 503 7.40 5.47 -17.15
N PHE A 504 7.55 6.62 -16.48
CA PHE A 504 6.42 7.53 -16.25
C PHE A 504 5.97 8.21 -17.55
N GLU A 505 6.91 8.68 -18.39
CA GLU A 505 6.60 9.29 -19.69
C GLU A 505 5.93 8.30 -20.65
N ILE A 506 6.22 6.99 -20.54
CA ILE A 506 5.51 5.92 -21.26
C ILE A 506 4.04 5.85 -20.82
N GLU A 507 3.73 5.89 -19.52
CA GLU A 507 2.35 5.91 -19.01
C GLU A 507 1.59 7.16 -19.49
N VAL A 508 2.27 8.30 -19.60
CA VAL A 508 1.67 9.53 -20.14
C VAL A 508 1.39 9.39 -21.63
N THR A 509 2.36 8.90 -22.40
CA THR A 509 2.21 8.63 -23.84
C THR A 509 1.02 7.70 -24.10
N ARG A 510 0.86 6.64 -23.30
CA ARG A 510 -0.30 5.75 -23.37
C ARG A 510 -1.63 6.47 -23.17
N ARG A 511 -1.72 7.33 -22.16
CA ARG A 511 -2.93 8.13 -21.90
C ARG A 511 -3.21 9.13 -23.02
N LEU A 512 -2.16 9.71 -23.60
CA LEU A 512 -2.28 10.57 -24.77
C LEU A 512 -2.84 9.80 -25.97
N GLN A 513 -2.30 8.62 -26.28
CA GLN A 513 -2.83 7.77 -27.37
C GLN A 513 -4.28 7.32 -27.11
N GLY A 514 -4.62 6.98 -25.86
CA GLY A 514 -6.01 6.70 -25.48
C GLY A 514 -6.94 7.91 -25.66
N THR A 515 -6.43 9.13 -25.45
CA THR A 515 -7.20 10.38 -25.64
C THR A 515 -7.33 10.74 -27.12
N ALA A 516 -6.27 10.55 -27.91
CA ALA A 516 -6.29 10.70 -29.36
C ALA A 516 -7.31 9.74 -30.00
N ALA A 517 -7.34 8.48 -29.56
CA ALA A 517 -8.33 7.51 -30.01
C ALA A 517 -9.78 7.96 -29.71
N LYS A 518 -10.03 8.49 -28.51
CA LYS A 518 -11.35 9.06 -28.15
C LYS A 518 -11.70 10.25 -29.03
N TYR A 519 -10.74 11.15 -29.31
CA TYR A 519 -10.94 12.29 -30.19
C TYR A 519 -11.33 11.84 -31.60
N PHE A 520 -10.50 11.01 -32.23
CA PHE A 520 -10.75 10.53 -33.59
C PHE A 520 -12.08 9.77 -33.70
N HIS A 521 -12.41 8.94 -32.70
CA HIS A 521 -13.72 8.29 -32.63
C HIS A 521 -14.86 9.30 -32.51
N SER A 522 -14.72 10.35 -31.68
CA SER A 522 -15.75 11.38 -31.51
C SER A 522 -16.04 12.22 -32.76
N VAL A 523 -15.08 12.34 -33.68
CA VAL A 523 -15.25 13.03 -34.96
C VAL A 523 -15.55 12.07 -36.13
N GLY A 524 -15.71 10.77 -35.85
CA GLY A 524 -15.98 9.74 -36.86
C GLY A 524 -14.78 9.39 -37.74
N ASP A 525 -13.55 9.67 -37.30
CA ASP A 525 -12.32 9.21 -37.96
C ASP A 525 -11.88 7.86 -37.39
N LEU A 526 -12.59 6.81 -37.80
CA LEU A 526 -12.42 5.47 -37.24
C LEU A 526 -11.05 4.87 -37.55
N VAL A 527 -10.47 5.20 -38.71
CA VAL A 527 -9.15 4.71 -39.14
C VAL A 527 -8.06 5.28 -38.23
N MET A 528 -8.10 6.59 -37.96
CA MET A 528 -7.13 7.20 -37.04
C MET A 528 -7.36 6.75 -35.59
N ALA A 529 -8.62 6.54 -35.19
CA ALA A 529 -8.93 5.97 -33.87
C ALA A 529 -8.35 4.56 -33.70
N GLN A 530 -8.46 3.71 -34.71
CA GLN A 530 -7.85 2.38 -34.75
C GLN A 530 -6.32 2.48 -34.63
N ALA A 531 -5.68 3.29 -35.48
CA ALA A 531 -4.23 3.46 -35.49
C ALA A 531 -3.68 3.92 -34.13
N SER A 532 -4.35 4.87 -33.45
CA SER A 532 -3.96 5.31 -32.11
C SER A 532 -4.06 4.20 -31.05
N LEU A 533 -5.07 3.32 -31.13
CA LEU A 533 -5.23 2.19 -30.20
C LEU A 533 -4.22 1.08 -30.49
N GLU A 534 -3.93 0.79 -31.75
CA GLU A 534 -2.87 -0.14 -32.15
C GLU A 534 -1.49 0.35 -31.70
N GLN A 535 -1.21 1.65 -31.84
CA GLN A 535 -0.02 2.27 -31.29
C GLN A 535 0.03 2.18 -29.76
N HIS A 536 -1.11 2.31 -29.07
CA HIS A 536 -1.16 2.08 -27.63
C HIS A 536 -0.75 0.65 -27.29
N LEU A 537 -1.26 -0.36 -28.01
CA LEU A 537 -0.89 -1.77 -27.80
C LEU A 537 0.57 -2.07 -28.16
N SER A 538 1.15 -1.42 -29.16
CA SER A 538 2.55 -1.66 -29.53
C SER A 538 3.54 -1.24 -28.43
N LEU A 539 3.12 -0.30 -27.55
CA LEU A 539 3.87 0.08 -26.34
C LEU A 539 3.91 -1.04 -25.28
N VAL A 540 3.32 -2.21 -25.49
CA VAL A 540 3.52 -3.40 -24.63
C VAL A 540 4.99 -3.84 -24.62
N ALA A 541 5.69 -3.68 -25.75
CA ALA A 541 7.09 -4.11 -25.89
C ALA A 541 8.05 -3.36 -24.95
N THR A 542 7.67 -2.16 -24.48
CA THR A 542 8.49 -1.34 -23.58
C THR A 542 8.11 -1.51 -22.11
N GLN A 543 6.83 -1.80 -21.80
CA GLN A 543 6.36 -2.10 -20.45
C GLN A 543 5.05 -2.91 -20.51
N PRO A 544 4.79 -3.88 -19.63
CA PRO A 544 3.51 -4.58 -19.62
C PRO A 544 2.32 -3.62 -19.45
N ILE A 545 1.33 -3.72 -20.34
CA ILE A 545 0.03 -3.05 -20.17
C ILE A 545 -0.77 -3.86 -19.15
N ARG A 546 -1.47 -3.14 -18.26
CA ARG A 546 -2.32 -3.78 -17.24
C ARG A 546 -3.50 -4.49 -17.90
N GLU A 547 -3.91 -5.62 -17.33
CA GLU A 547 -4.99 -6.46 -17.87
C GLU A 547 -6.27 -5.65 -18.15
N ASN A 548 -6.80 -4.91 -17.18
CA ASN A 548 -8.01 -4.09 -17.38
C ASN A 548 -7.85 -3.01 -18.47
N THR A 549 -6.66 -2.40 -18.58
CA THR A 549 -6.37 -1.40 -19.62
C THR A 549 -6.28 -2.07 -20.98
N ARG A 550 -5.61 -3.23 -21.07
CA ARG A 550 -5.53 -4.05 -22.28
C ARG A 550 -6.92 -4.48 -22.72
N LEU A 551 -7.75 -4.98 -21.80
CA LEU A 551 -9.13 -5.39 -22.06
C LEU A 551 -9.97 -4.22 -22.60
N LEU A 552 -9.84 -3.03 -22.03
CA LEU A 552 -10.53 -1.82 -22.53
C LEU A 552 -10.09 -1.45 -23.95
N ILE A 553 -8.78 -1.50 -24.23
CA ILE A 553 -8.23 -1.18 -25.56
C ILE A 553 -8.67 -2.22 -26.58
N THR A 554 -8.55 -3.51 -26.26
CA THR A 554 -9.01 -4.62 -27.10
C THR A 554 -10.50 -4.51 -27.41
N THR A 555 -11.32 -4.22 -26.39
CA THR A 555 -12.76 -3.98 -26.56
C THR A 555 -13.02 -2.83 -27.52
N LYS A 556 -12.31 -1.70 -27.35
CA LYS A 556 -12.51 -0.51 -28.19
C LYS A 556 -12.05 -0.74 -29.64
N LEU A 557 -10.95 -1.46 -29.84
CA LEU A 557 -10.52 -1.89 -31.17
C LEU A 557 -11.56 -2.78 -31.83
N ALA A 558 -12.09 -3.75 -31.11
CA ALA A 558 -13.13 -4.63 -31.63
C ALA A 558 -14.42 -3.86 -31.99
N GLU A 559 -14.82 -2.89 -31.18
CA GLU A 559 -15.92 -1.96 -31.47
C GLU A 559 -15.66 -1.20 -32.80
N ILE A 560 -14.45 -0.66 -33.00
CA ILE A 560 -14.08 0.06 -34.23
C ILE A 560 -14.05 -0.87 -35.45
N HIS A 561 -13.51 -2.08 -35.34
CA HIS A 561 -13.56 -3.07 -36.42
C HIS A 561 -15.00 -3.42 -36.81
N CYS A 562 -15.92 -3.54 -35.85
CA CYS A 562 -17.34 -3.70 -36.14
C CYS A 562 -17.92 -2.50 -36.89
N GLU A 563 -17.57 -1.26 -36.51
CA GLU A 563 -18.00 -0.05 -37.22
C GLU A 563 -17.46 0.01 -38.66
N LEU A 564 -16.25 -0.52 -38.88
CA LEU A 564 -15.62 -0.69 -40.20
C LEU A 564 -16.11 -1.93 -40.97
N ARG A 565 -17.10 -2.67 -40.42
CA ARG A 565 -17.66 -3.91 -40.98
C ARG A 565 -16.67 -5.08 -41.10
N ASP A 566 -15.57 -5.04 -40.36
CA ASP A 566 -14.62 -6.14 -40.22
C ASP A 566 -14.98 -7.02 -39.01
N HIS A 567 -16.08 -7.77 -39.15
CA HIS A 567 -16.58 -8.63 -38.09
C HIS A 567 -15.66 -9.83 -37.81
N GLU A 568 -14.83 -10.23 -38.78
CA GLU A 568 -13.80 -11.28 -38.60
C GLU A 568 -12.73 -10.82 -37.63
N LYS A 569 -12.12 -9.66 -37.89
CA LYS A 569 -11.08 -9.17 -36.99
C LYS A 569 -11.58 -8.85 -35.59
N SER A 570 -12.78 -8.29 -35.50
CA SER A 570 -13.42 -7.98 -34.22
C SER A 570 -13.63 -9.24 -33.35
N HIS A 571 -14.09 -10.34 -33.96
CA HIS A 571 -14.26 -11.62 -33.28
C HIS A 571 -12.93 -12.22 -32.80
N GLU A 572 -11.89 -12.20 -33.65
CA GLU A 572 -10.56 -12.69 -33.27
C GLU A 572 -10.04 -11.99 -32.00
N LEU A 573 -10.20 -10.66 -31.92
CA LEU A 573 -9.77 -9.87 -30.78
C LEU A 573 -10.54 -10.20 -29.49
N ILE A 574 -11.85 -10.41 -29.60
CA ILE A 574 -12.72 -10.65 -28.44
C ILE A 574 -12.62 -12.11 -27.95
N ALA A 575 -12.57 -13.08 -28.87
CA ALA A 575 -12.61 -14.51 -28.55
C ALA A 575 -11.47 -14.93 -27.61
N ALA A 576 -10.28 -14.38 -27.80
CA ALA A 576 -9.13 -14.66 -26.92
C ALA A 576 -9.35 -14.21 -25.47
N GLU A 577 -10.03 -13.08 -25.25
CA GLU A 577 -10.30 -12.56 -23.91
C GLU A 577 -11.51 -13.25 -23.25
N LEU A 578 -12.50 -13.66 -24.03
CA LEU A 578 -13.66 -14.44 -23.54
C LEU A 578 -13.28 -15.88 -23.18
N ALA A 579 -12.31 -16.47 -23.87
CA ALA A 579 -11.83 -17.83 -23.62
C ALA A 579 -10.76 -17.92 -22.51
N ALA A 580 -10.31 -16.78 -21.96
CA ALA A 580 -9.27 -16.75 -20.93
C ALA A 580 -9.78 -17.27 -19.57
N ASP A 581 -8.92 -17.98 -18.84
CA ASP A 581 -9.22 -18.52 -17.52
C ASP A 581 -9.80 -17.46 -16.58
N GLY A 582 -10.83 -17.82 -15.81
CA GLY A 582 -11.52 -16.89 -14.90
C GLY A 582 -12.43 -15.86 -15.58
N ALA A 583 -12.77 -16.02 -16.87
CA ALA A 583 -13.76 -15.19 -17.56
C ALA A 583 -15.12 -15.14 -16.84
N GLU A 584 -15.63 -16.28 -16.36
CA GLU A 584 -16.91 -16.34 -15.63
C GLU A 584 -16.89 -15.50 -14.34
N ALA A 585 -15.82 -15.60 -13.56
CA ALA A 585 -15.64 -14.81 -12.33
C ALA A 585 -15.56 -13.30 -12.62
N ARG A 586 -15.08 -12.91 -13.81
CA ARG A 586 -15.01 -11.53 -14.28
C ARG A 586 -16.33 -11.03 -14.89
N GLY A 587 -17.31 -11.91 -15.09
CA GLY A 587 -18.56 -11.64 -15.83
C GLY A 587 -19.37 -10.45 -15.31
N THR A 588 -19.32 -10.18 -14.01
CA THR A 588 -20.03 -9.07 -13.35
C THR A 588 -19.28 -7.74 -13.46
N THR A 589 -17.98 -7.76 -13.80
CA THR A 589 -17.14 -6.57 -13.84
C THR A 589 -17.50 -5.69 -15.04
N ARG A 590 -17.46 -4.36 -14.86
CA ARG A 590 -17.76 -3.38 -15.93
C ARG A 590 -16.93 -3.59 -17.21
N PRO A 591 -15.60 -3.81 -17.16
CA PRO A 591 -14.80 -4.06 -18.35
C PRO A 591 -15.27 -5.31 -19.14
N PHE A 592 -15.62 -6.38 -18.44
CA PHE A 592 -16.05 -7.63 -19.07
C PHE A 592 -17.48 -7.53 -19.63
N ARG A 593 -18.39 -6.84 -18.93
CA ARG A 593 -19.73 -6.51 -19.46
C ARG A 593 -19.62 -5.72 -20.77
N ARG A 594 -18.69 -4.76 -20.84
CA ARG A 594 -18.43 -3.99 -22.06
C ARG A 594 -17.86 -4.86 -23.20
N LEU A 595 -16.90 -5.74 -22.90
CA LEU A 595 -16.38 -6.69 -23.88
C LEU A 595 -17.50 -7.59 -24.43
N SER A 596 -18.37 -8.09 -23.56
CA SER A 596 -19.51 -8.93 -23.94
C SER A 596 -20.50 -8.17 -24.83
N MET A 597 -20.75 -6.88 -24.58
CA MET A 597 -21.54 -6.04 -25.48
C MET A 597 -20.88 -5.86 -26.85
N ALA A 598 -19.55 -5.78 -26.93
CA ALA A 598 -18.85 -5.77 -28.21
C ALA A 598 -19.01 -7.11 -28.96
N SER A 599 -19.05 -8.25 -28.24
CA SER A 599 -19.36 -9.56 -28.84
C SER A 599 -20.76 -9.59 -29.46
N VAL A 600 -21.75 -9.00 -28.79
CA VAL A 600 -23.12 -8.90 -29.33
C VAL A 600 -23.13 -8.15 -30.67
N GLU A 601 -22.37 -7.05 -30.81
CA GLU A 601 -22.27 -6.32 -32.08
C GLU A 601 -21.68 -7.18 -33.21
N VAL A 602 -20.68 -8.01 -32.89
CA VAL A 602 -20.09 -8.98 -33.82
C VAL A 602 -21.14 -9.99 -34.26
N ASP A 603 -21.88 -10.57 -33.31
CA ASP A 603 -22.89 -11.57 -33.58
C ASP A 603 -24.03 -11.01 -34.43
N LEU A 604 -24.51 -9.80 -34.11
CA LEU A 604 -25.50 -9.09 -34.93
C LEU A 604 -24.97 -8.81 -36.34
N GLY A 605 -23.73 -8.33 -36.48
CA GLY A 605 -23.11 -8.08 -37.78
C GLY A 605 -22.93 -9.32 -38.66
N ARG A 606 -22.82 -10.50 -38.04
CA ARG A 606 -22.73 -11.81 -38.72
C ARG A 606 -24.08 -12.52 -38.88
N GLY A 607 -25.18 -11.94 -38.41
CA GLY A 607 -26.50 -12.57 -38.43
C GLY A 607 -26.67 -13.72 -37.43
N ARG A 608 -25.80 -13.85 -36.43
CA ARG A 608 -25.90 -14.86 -35.34
C ARG A 608 -26.84 -14.36 -34.23
N PHE A 609 -28.12 -14.21 -34.58
CA PHE A 609 -29.09 -13.56 -33.69
C PHE A 609 -29.36 -14.35 -32.40
N ASP A 610 -29.33 -15.69 -32.44
CA ASP A 610 -29.56 -16.52 -31.25
C ASP A 610 -28.45 -16.32 -30.20
N ASP A 611 -27.19 -16.23 -30.64
CA ASP A 611 -26.01 -16.00 -29.77
C ASP A 611 -26.03 -14.59 -29.17
N ALA A 612 -26.39 -13.59 -29.99
CA ALA A 612 -26.56 -12.20 -29.55
C ALA A 612 -27.61 -12.09 -28.44
N GLU A 613 -28.81 -12.65 -28.66
CA GLU A 613 -29.91 -12.63 -27.68
C GLU A 613 -29.58 -13.43 -26.42
N ALA A 614 -28.85 -14.54 -26.53
CA ALA A 614 -28.39 -15.31 -25.38
C ALA A 614 -27.40 -14.52 -24.52
N THR A 615 -26.50 -13.78 -25.14
CA THR A 615 -25.52 -12.94 -24.44
C THR A 615 -26.18 -11.71 -23.80
N LEU A 616 -27.14 -11.08 -24.47
CA LEU A 616 -27.90 -9.96 -23.92
C LEU A 616 -28.72 -10.35 -22.69
N ARG A 617 -29.35 -11.52 -22.69
CA ARG A 617 -30.03 -12.08 -21.49
C ARG A 617 -29.08 -12.22 -20.31
N ARG A 618 -27.91 -12.84 -20.52
CA ARG A 618 -26.89 -12.98 -19.47
C ARG A 618 -26.41 -11.62 -18.95
N LEU A 619 -26.26 -10.62 -19.84
CA LEU A 619 -25.85 -9.27 -19.46
C LEU A 619 -26.88 -8.54 -18.59
N ALA A 620 -28.18 -8.81 -18.80
CA ALA A 620 -29.24 -8.27 -17.96
C ALA A 620 -29.19 -8.84 -16.53
N ASP A 621 -28.86 -10.14 -16.39
CA ASP A 621 -28.80 -10.82 -15.08
C ASP A 621 -27.65 -10.31 -14.17
N VAL A 622 -26.61 -9.72 -14.76
CA VAL A 622 -25.41 -9.23 -14.04
C VAL A 622 -25.31 -7.70 -14.00
N GLU A 623 -26.36 -7.01 -14.41
CA GLU A 623 -26.42 -5.54 -14.41
C GLU A 623 -26.54 -5.00 -12.97
N PRO A 624 -25.79 -3.93 -12.59
CA PRO A 624 -25.95 -3.31 -11.28
C PRO A 624 -27.39 -2.80 -11.08
N PRO A 625 -28.00 -3.02 -9.90
CA PRO A 625 -29.35 -2.55 -9.63
C PRO A 625 -29.42 -1.01 -9.54
N GLU A 626 -28.33 -0.39 -9.09
CA GLU A 626 -28.20 1.06 -8.92
C GLU A 626 -27.32 1.60 -10.07
N LEU A 627 -27.88 2.47 -10.93
CA LEU A 627 -27.21 3.06 -12.10
C LEU A 627 -26.60 4.43 -11.80
N ASP A 628 -25.95 4.56 -10.64
CA ASP A 628 -25.41 5.85 -10.16
C ASP A 628 -24.16 6.31 -10.93
N ASP A 629 -23.46 5.41 -11.62
CA ASP A 629 -22.30 5.74 -12.46
C ASP A 629 -22.71 6.01 -13.91
N LEU A 630 -22.30 7.17 -14.44
CA LEU A 630 -22.57 7.60 -15.82
C LEU A 630 -22.16 6.56 -16.88
N ASN A 631 -21.07 5.81 -16.67
CA ASN A 631 -20.67 4.75 -17.61
C ASN A 631 -21.58 3.54 -17.54
N ASP A 632 -22.08 3.19 -16.35
CA ASP A 632 -23.04 2.09 -16.20
C ASP A 632 -24.39 2.48 -16.83
N GLN A 633 -24.81 3.75 -16.76
CA GLN A 633 -25.97 4.26 -17.51
C GLN A 633 -25.80 4.11 -19.03
N VAL A 634 -24.60 4.41 -19.57
CA VAL A 634 -24.31 4.24 -21.01
C VAL A 634 -24.33 2.76 -21.42
N LEU A 635 -23.75 1.88 -20.59
CA LEU A 635 -23.78 0.44 -20.86
C LEU A 635 -25.21 -0.12 -20.81
N HIS A 636 -26.01 0.31 -19.82
CA HIS A 636 -27.42 -0.05 -19.72
C HIS A 636 -28.19 0.33 -20.99
N MET A 637 -28.05 1.57 -21.44
CA MET A 637 -28.71 2.02 -22.67
C MET A 637 -28.20 1.29 -23.90
N ARG A 638 -26.90 1.00 -23.99
CA ARG A 638 -26.34 0.19 -25.07
C ARG A 638 -26.98 -1.20 -25.11
N ARG A 639 -27.17 -1.86 -23.96
CA ARG A 639 -27.85 -3.17 -23.90
C ARG A 639 -29.27 -3.09 -24.45
N LEU A 640 -30.07 -2.12 -23.97
CA LEU A 640 -31.47 -1.95 -24.41
C LEU A 640 -31.57 -1.69 -25.91
N MET A 641 -30.68 -0.86 -26.45
CA MET A 641 -30.64 -0.58 -27.89
C MET A 641 -30.23 -1.81 -28.71
N LEU A 642 -29.33 -2.64 -28.19
CA LEU A 642 -28.94 -3.90 -28.83
C LEU A 642 -30.07 -4.93 -28.78
N ASP A 643 -30.80 -5.03 -27.67
CA ASP A 643 -32.01 -5.86 -27.55
C ASP A 643 -33.07 -5.44 -28.59
N ALA A 644 -33.36 -4.14 -28.68
CA ALA A 644 -34.32 -3.61 -29.63
C ALA A 644 -33.89 -3.82 -31.08
N ARG A 645 -32.60 -3.63 -31.38
CA ARG A 645 -32.01 -3.91 -32.69
C ARG A 645 -32.07 -5.39 -33.05
N ALA A 646 -31.74 -6.30 -32.14
CA ALA A 646 -31.80 -7.74 -32.38
C ALA A 646 -33.21 -8.18 -32.80
N ALA A 647 -34.24 -7.74 -32.07
CA ALA A 647 -35.64 -7.99 -32.44
C ALA A 647 -35.98 -7.40 -33.82
N HIS A 648 -35.50 -6.19 -34.11
CA HIS A 648 -35.72 -5.51 -35.38
C HIS A 648 -35.08 -6.28 -36.55
N GLU A 649 -33.82 -6.70 -36.44
CA GLU A 649 -33.12 -7.43 -37.50
C GLU A 649 -33.74 -8.82 -37.77
N ARG A 650 -34.44 -9.40 -36.79
CA ARG A 650 -35.23 -10.62 -36.96
C ARG A 650 -36.63 -10.40 -37.53
N LEU A 651 -36.93 -9.17 -37.98
CA LEU A 651 -38.23 -8.79 -38.52
C LEU A 651 -39.38 -8.94 -37.50
N ARG A 652 -39.06 -8.99 -36.20
CA ARG A 652 -40.06 -8.99 -35.11
C ARG A 652 -40.46 -7.56 -34.80
N PHE A 653 -41.04 -6.88 -35.79
CA PHE A 653 -41.26 -5.43 -35.75
C PHE A 653 -42.15 -4.97 -34.59
N ALA A 654 -43.15 -5.77 -34.19
CA ALA A 654 -43.99 -5.47 -33.03
C ALA A 654 -43.18 -5.46 -31.71
N ASP A 655 -42.32 -6.47 -31.51
CA ASP A 655 -41.42 -6.54 -30.35
C ASP A 655 -40.40 -5.41 -30.39
N ALA A 656 -39.81 -5.16 -31.56
CA ALA A 656 -38.84 -4.09 -31.76
C ALA A 656 -39.45 -2.72 -31.43
N LEU A 657 -40.66 -2.43 -31.90
CA LEU A 657 -41.36 -1.17 -31.62
C LEU A 657 -41.58 -0.97 -30.12
N ARG A 658 -41.99 -2.02 -29.40
CA ARG A 658 -42.13 -1.99 -27.93
C ARG A 658 -40.79 -1.74 -27.24
N LEU A 659 -39.72 -2.42 -27.66
CA LEU A 659 -38.39 -2.28 -27.08
C LEU A 659 -37.76 -0.91 -27.36
N TRP A 660 -37.91 -0.35 -28.57
CA TRP A 660 -37.46 1.01 -28.88
C TRP A 660 -38.22 2.07 -28.09
N SER A 661 -39.53 1.87 -27.89
CA SER A 661 -40.34 2.77 -27.05
C SER A 661 -39.87 2.76 -25.59
N LEU A 662 -39.66 1.55 -25.01
CA LEU A 662 -39.10 1.40 -23.66
C LEU A 662 -37.71 2.02 -23.55
N THR A 663 -36.88 1.87 -24.58
CA THR A 663 -35.54 2.46 -24.64
C THR A 663 -35.62 3.99 -24.55
N LEU A 664 -36.54 4.63 -25.26
CA LEU A 664 -36.73 6.09 -25.18
C LEU A 664 -37.24 6.54 -23.80
N GLU A 665 -38.18 5.80 -23.22
CA GLU A 665 -38.68 6.07 -21.86
C GLU A 665 -37.54 6.04 -20.84
N ARG A 666 -36.75 4.97 -20.83
CA ARG A 666 -35.58 4.83 -19.96
C ARG A 666 -34.52 5.89 -20.22
N MET A 667 -34.29 6.27 -21.48
CA MET A 667 -33.36 7.34 -21.81
C MET A 667 -33.73 8.67 -21.15
N GLY A 668 -35.04 8.96 -21.03
CA GLY A 668 -35.54 10.17 -20.36
C GLY A 668 -35.32 10.20 -18.85
N GLU A 669 -35.16 9.04 -18.21
CA GLU A 669 -34.88 8.91 -16.77
C GLU A 669 -33.38 9.06 -16.45
N LEU A 670 -32.50 8.86 -17.44
CA LEU A 670 -31.06 8.86 -17.25
C LEU A 670 -30.45 10.22 -17.54
N SER A 671 -29.92 10.87 -16.48
CA SER A 671 -29.37 12.22 -16.55
C SER A 671 -28.26 12.40 -17.59
N ILE A 672 -27.48 11.36 -17.90
CA ILE A 672 -26.39 11.46 -18.88
C ILE A 672 -26.89 11.72 -20.31
N PHE A 673 -28.03 11.16 -20.70
CA PHE A 673 -28.55 11.29 -22.06
C PHE A 673 -29.21 12.65 -22.27
N ALA A 674 -29.92 13.16 -21.27
CA ALA A 674 -30.47 14.51 -21.31
C ALA A 674 -29.38 15.59 -21.34
N ALA A 675 -28.29 15.42 -20.59
CA ALA A 675 -27.25 16.44 -20.45
C ALA A 675 -26.15 16.37 -21.52
N ARG A 676 -25.88 15.18 -22.07
CA ARG A 676 -24.63 14.93 -22.82
C ARG A 676 -24.79 14.14 -24.11
N HIS A 677 -25.82 13.32 -24.23
CA HIS A 677 -25.99 12.42 -25.37
C HIS A 677 -27.36 12.52 -26.07
N PRO A 678 -27.90 13.74 -26.31
CA PRO A 678 -29.26 13.92 -26.82
C PRO A 678 -29.48 13.32 -28.20
N TRP A 679 -28.44 13.29 -29.06
CA TRP A 679 -28.54 12.73 -30.41
C TRP A 679 -28.86 11.22 -30.40
N THR A 680 -28.52 10.49 -29.33
CA THR A 680 -28.75 9.03 -29.25
C THR A 680 -30.24 8.66 -29.43
N ALA A 681 -31.17 9.56 -29.07
CA ALA A 681 -32.61 9.37 -29.26
C ALA A 681 -33.02 9.21 -30.75
N VAL A 682 -32.24 9.78 -31.68
CA VAL A 682 -32.45 9.65 -33.13
C VAL A 682 -32.54 8.18 -33.53
N VAL A 683 -31.64 7.35 -33.01
CA VAL A 683 -31.56 5.93 -33.34
C VAL A 683 -32.88 5.22 -33.05
N ALA A 684 -33.46 5.44 -31.87
CA ALA A 684 -34.73 4.83 -31.51
C ALA A 684 -35.89 5.39 -32.35
N HIS A 685 -35.96 6.71 -32.54
CA HIS A 685 -37.02 7.34 -33.34
C HIS A 685 -37.04 6.86 -34.80
N VAL A 686 -35.90 6.81 -35.49
CA VAL A 686 -35.86 6.34 -36.88
C VAL A 686 -36.13 4.83 -36.97
N SER A 687 -35.70 4.06 -35.97
CA SER A 687 -35.99 2.62 -35.89
C SER A 687 -37.48 2.35 -35.64
N MET A 688 -38.14 3.13 -34.79
CA MET A 688 -39.59 3.06 -34.58
C MET A 688 -40.33 3.44 -35.85
N ALA A 689 -39.89 4.48 -36.57
CA ALA A 689 -40.51 4.87 -37.84
C ALA A 689 -40.49 3.71 -38.85
N HIS A 690 -39.33 3.07 -39.01
CA HIS A 690 -39.18 1.93 -39.90
C HIS A 690 -40.01 0.72 -39.47
N ALA A 691 -40.02 0.38 -38.17
CA ALA A 691 -40.84 -0.71 -37.65
C ALA A 691 -42.35 -0.44 -37.82
N SER A 692 -42.81 0.79 -37.59
CA SER A 692 -44.21 1.19 -37.81
C SER A 692 -44.60 1.09 -39.28
N LEU A 693 -43.74 1.48 -40.23
CA LEU A 693 -43.99 1.27 -41.66
C LEU A 693 -44.15 -0.21 -42.00
N ALA A 694 -43.27 -1.07 -41.48
CA ALA A 694 -43.33 -2.51 -41.70
C ALA A 694 -44.61 -3.15 -41.14
N LEU A 695 -45.20 -2.55 -40.09
CA LEU A 695 -46.47 -2.94 -39.51
C LEU A 695 -47.70 -2.27 -40.17
N GLY A 696 -47.50 -1.38 -41.14
CA GLY A 696 -48.56 -0.64 -41.83
C GLY A 696 -49.09 0.60 -41.11
N ASP A 697 -48.47 1.03 -40.01
CA ASP A 697 -48.82 2.25 -39.29
C ASP A 697 -48.07 3.46 -39.86
N LEU A 698 -48.61 4.03 -40.94
CA LEU A 698 -48.02 5.20 -41.61
C LEU A 698 -48.05 6.46 -40.72
N ALA A 699 -49.08 6.62 -39.88
CA ALA A 699 -49.22 7.81 -39.04
C ALA A 699 -48.17 7.82 -37.93
N GLY A 700 -48.04 6.73 -37.17
CA GLY A 700 -47.01 6.59 -36.14
C GLY A 700 -45.61 6.61 -36.74
N ALA A 701 -45.41 6.04 -37.93
CA ALA A 701 -44.14 6.11 -38.64
C ALA A 701 -43.73 7.56 -38.94
N ARG A 702 -44.65 8.36 -39.47
CA ARG A 702 -44.37 9.76 -39.84
C ARG A 702 -44.07 10.61 -38.63
N GLU A 703 -44.77 10.39 -37.53
CA GLU A 703 -44.56 11.10 -36.26
C GLU A 703 -43.19 10.77 -35.65
N ALA A 704 -42.82 9.48 -35.61
CA ALA A 704 -41.52 9.04 -35.12
C ALA A 704 -40.37 9.56 -36.01
N TRP A 705 -40.53 9.51 -37.35
CA TRP A 705 -39.55 10.04 -38.28
C TRP A 705 -39.33 11.54 -38.12
N ALA A 706 -40.41 12.32 -38.01
CA ALA A 706 -40.34 13.77 -37.83
C ALA A 706 -39.54 14.14 -36.57
N ARG A 707 -39.74 13.42 -35.46
CA ARG A 707 -38.94 13.60 -34.24
C ARG A 707 -37.47 13.28 -34.45
N GLY A 708 -37.15 12.11 -35.00
CA GLY A 708 -35.76 11.71 -35.25
C GLY A 708 -35.04 12.66 -36.20
N ALA A 709 -35.71 13.10 -37.26
CA ALA A 709 -35.17 14.04 -38.24
C ALA A 709 -35.02 15.48 -37.69
N GLU A 710 -35.84 15.89 -36.72
CA GLU A 710 -35.65 17.17 -36.01
C GLU A 710 -34.40 17.11 -35.12
N VAL A 711 -34.30 16.10 -34.25
CA VAL A 711 -33.14 15.95 -33.36
C VAL A 711 -31.84 15.83 -34.16
N SER A 712 -31.83 15.06 -35.26
CA SER A 712 -30.64 14.90 -36.09
C SER A 712 -30.23 16.17 -36.87
N ARG A 713 -31.15 17.16 -37.00
CA ARG A 713 -30.87 18.47 -37.58
C ARG A 713 -30.35 19.49 -36.56
N THR A 714 -30.70 19.35 -35.28
CA THR A 714 -30.32 20.29 -34.22
C THR A 714 -29.12 19.82 -33.43
N GLU A 715 -29.00 18.51 -33.20
CA GLU A 715 -27.94 17.87 -32.44
C GLU A 715 -26.87 17.26 -33.35
N ARG A 716 -25.62 17.32 -32.89
CA ARG A 716 -24.50 16.68 -33.60
C ARG A 716 -24.55 15.17 -33.43
N CYS A 717 -24.23 14.44 -34.48
CA CYS A 717 -24.09 12.99 -34.46
C CYS A 717 -23.03 12.56 -33.45
N GLU A 718 -23.36 11.55 -32.66
CA GLU A 718 -22.52 11.02 -31.61
C GLU A 718 -22.23 9.54 -31.83
N TYR A 719 -20.97 9.17 -31.70
CA TYR A 719 -20.50 7.79 -31.83
C TYR A 719 -20.44 7.08 -30.47
N VAL A 720 -21.29 7.46 -29.50
CA VAL A 720 -21.15 6.95 -28.12
C VAL A 720 -21.47 5.45 -28.00
N ILE A 721 -22.41 4.96 -28.82
CA ILE A 721 -22.76 3.54 -28.93
C ILE A 721 -22.27 3.00 -30.28
N PRO A 722 -21.38 1.99 -30.28
CA PRO A 722 -20.80 1.45 -31.50
C PRO A 722 -21.83 0.97 -32.53
N THR A 723 -21.48 1.10 -33.80
CA THR A 723 -22.24 0.67 -34.99
C THR A 723 -23.61 1.32 -35.21
N LEU A 724 -24.23 1.92 -34.19
CA LEU A 724 -25.58 2.48 -34.33
C LEU A 724 -25.59 3.69 -35.29
N ALA A 725 -24.72 4.67 -35.05
CA ALA A 725 -24.63 5.86 -35.90
C ALA A 725 -24.00 5.59 -37.27
N THR A 726 -23.03 4.66 -37.34
CA THR A 726 -22.20 4.42 -38.53
C THR A 726 -22.76 3.36 -39.47
N VAL A 727 -23.53 2.40 -38.95
CA VAL A 727 -24.04 1.25 -39.71
C VAL A 727 -25.57 1.20 -39.67
N TRP A 728 -26.17 1.23 -38.48
CA TRP A 728 -27.61 0.99 -38.32
C TRP A 728 -28.48 2.13 -38.83
N VAL A 729 -28.24 3.37 -38.38
CA VAL A 729 -29.01 4.55 -38.81
C VAL A 729 -28.93 4.73 -40.33
N PRO A 730 -27.75 4.68 -40.99
CA PRO A 730 -27.68 4.75 -42.45
C PRO A 730 -28.48 3.66 -43.16
N ARG A 731 -28.52 2.42 -42.64
CA ARG A 731 -29.34 1.34 -43.19
C ARG A 731 -30.83 1.69 -43.10
N ILE A 732 -31.30 2.01 -41.90
CA ILE A 732 -32.71 2.35 -41.66
C ILE A 732 -33.16 3.55 -42.49
N VAL A 733 -32.34 4.59 -42.55
CA VAL A 733 -32.65 5.80 -43.31
C VAL A 733 -32.72 5.49 -44.81
N ALA A 734 -31.81 4.67 -45.34
CA ALA A 734 -31.86 4.25 -46.73
C ALA A 734 -33.14 3.45 -47.06
N ASP A 735 -33.55 2.54 -46.18
CA ASP A 735 -34.76 1.72 -46.37
C ASP A 735 -36.04 2.58 -46.31
N VAL A 736 -36.12 3.55 -45.39
CA VAL A 736 -37.24 4.50 -45.32
C VAL A 736 -37.24 5.45 -46.51
N LEU A 737 -36.08 5.94 -46.96
CA LEU A 737 -35.99 6.78 -48.16
C LEU A 737 -36.45 6.02 -49.40
N ALA A 738 -36.02 4.77 -49.57
CA ALA A 738 -36.41 3.94 -50.70
C ALA A 738 -37.92 3.66 -50.74
N SER A 739 -38.56 3.53 -49.57
CA SER A 739 -39.98 3.20 -49.46
C SER A 739 -40.91 4.42 -49.44
N GLN A 740 -40.49 5.55 -48.85
CA GLN A 740 -41.34 6.72 -48.61
C GLN A 740 -40.80 8.05 -49.18
N SER A 741 -39.55 8.07 -49.65
CA SER A 741 -38.85 9.29 -50.11
C SER A 741 -38.79 10.38 -49.04
N TRP A 742 -38.72 10.01 -47.76
CA TRP A 742 -38.59 10.98 -46.67
C TRP A 742 -37.12 11.38 -46.49
N PRO A 743 -36.80 12.68 -46.54
CA PRO A 743 -35.42 13.13 -46.41
C PRO A 743 -34.91 13.02 -44.97
N PHE A 744 -33.60 12.88 -44.84
CA PHE A 744 -32.90 12.85 -43.56
C PHE A 744 -31.59 13.61 -43.64
N ARG A 745 -31.26 14.38 -42.60
CA ARG A 745 -29.98 15.09 -42.48
C ARG A 745 -29.34 14.72 -41.15
N MET A 746 -28.08 14.32 -41.19
CA MET A 746 -27.28 13.99 -40.03
C MET A 746 -26.11 14.97 -39.92
N MET A 747 -26.14 15.82 -38.89
CA MET A 747 -25.08 16.78 -38.61
C MET A 747 -23.84 16.06 -38.12
N LEU A 748 -22.72 16.13 -38.84
CA LEU A 748 -21.50 15.43 -38.45
C LEU A 748 -20.63 16.30 -37.51
N PRO A 749 -19.93 15.68 -36.53
CA PRO A 749 -18.96 16.38 -35.70
C PRO A 749 -17.65 16.68 -36.46
N GLY A 750 -16.79 17.54 -35.89
CA GLY A 750 -15.43 17.79 -36.39
C GLY A 750 -15.35 18.66 -37.65
N GLY A 751 -16.39 19.44 -37.97
CA GLY A 751 -16.40 20.33 -39.15
C GLY A 751 -16.54 19.61 -40.48
N ARG A 752 -16.90 18.31 -40.47
CA ARG A 752 -17.22 17.54 -41.67
C ARG A 752 -18.57 18.00 -42.25
N PRO A 753 -18.76 17.92 -43.58
CA PRO A 753 -20.04 18.23 -44.18
C PRO A 753 -21.11 17.24 -43.72
N ASP A 754 -22.33 17.73 -43.52
CA ASP A 754 -23.45 16.90 -43.09
C ASP A 754 -23.79 15.82 -44.11
N VAL A 755 -24.24 14.67 -43.62
CA VAL A 755 -24.77 13.61 -44.49
C VAL A 755 -26.24 13.87 -44.76
N THR A 756 -26.62 13.94 -46.03
CA THR A 756 -28.02 14.16 -46.44
C THR A 756 -28.48 13.02 -47.33
N TRP A 757 -29.66 12.49 -47.02
CA TRP A 757 -30.40 11.52 -47.80
C TRP A 757 -31.62 12.25 -48.39
N SER A 758 -31.71 12.30 -49.71
CA SER A 758 -32.71 13.08 -50.47
C SER A 758 -33.31 12.31 -51.62
#